data_AF-A0A438HEI6-F1
#
_entry.id   AF-A0A438HEI6-F1
#
_cell.length_a   1.000
_cell.length_b   1.000
_cell.length_c   1.000
_cell.angle_alpha   90.00
_cell.angle_beta   90.00
_cell.angle_gamma   90.00
#
_symmetry.space_group_name_H-M   'P 1'
#
loop_
_entity.id
_entity.type
_entity.pdbx_description
1 polymer ?
#
loop_
_entity_poly.entity_id
_entity_poly.type
_entity_poly.pdbx_seq_one_letter_code
_entity_poly.pdbx_strand_id
1 'polypeptide(L)'
;MGAILLPDAALGFLPRHSVVSSGKHHSHVSNSCLKSHPIIYRNTGSRKRKLLYTNNWLYKSRSVVFSSRADHSETFSDADGGDSYLLEGSEALEIDEDELVAARKALTEACARQEAIEKERDRLMEELVQSEAKQKEYVATLMHDKELAIAELQAVKSLFHQKLQETVEEKSTLESKLVLAKQDAVELAVQVEKLAEIAIHQATAHILEDAQLRVSAAETSAAQAVYQIEDQIRNTAERTILAVVEQSKIAIDKALVVAERAGDYATKSVAAFTDATSPADEIAAIQSQNIELQNATKNLESQLLLTRSEIDKLKLELEQAHAKANASELRANAAEKALLEFQESMKEQNLQQQEEMKRLLEKVKKDAAEKKKAASKAFKLELESIKAAIEAAKETAHSKDEAYSRRCEALHRSLRASEAALAMWRQRAEMAESLLLKEKPFSEGDEDAIFVVNGGRIDLLTDDDSQKLKLLSDGPRRELPEWMARSIRTICPKFPPRKVDASEALKSKFISLDLPKPDEVWSIATEKPKEGDTLIEHVIEKEIIEKKRKALERALHRKTIQWQQTPEDTQLEPGTGTGREIVFQGFNWESWRRQWYLELAPKAADLSQCGITAVWLPPPTESVAPQGYMPSDLYNLNSAYGTMEELKHCIDEMHTQDLLVCSLSSI
;
A
#
# COMPACT_ATOMS: atom_id res chain seq x y z
N MET A 1 -16.68 4.90 60.44
CA MET A 1 -17.99 4.78 61.13
C MET A 1 -19.07 5.02 60.09
N GLY A 2 -19.86 4.00 59.76
CA GLY A 2 -20.94 4.09 58.76
C GLY A 2 -20.87 2.94 57.75
N ALA A 3 -21.60 1.87 58.05
CA ALA A 3 -21.55 0.55 57.44
C ALA A 3 -22.63 0.32 56.36
N ILE A 4 -22.26 -0.46 55.34
CA ILE A 4 -22.99 -1.59 54.71
C ILE A 4 -24.37 -1.30 54.09
N LEU A 5 -24.53 -1.63 52.80
CA LEU A 5 -25.46 -2.67 52.32
C LEU A 5 -25.23 -2.99 50.83
N LEU A 6 -24.74 -4.20 50.58
CA LEU A 6 -24.94 -4.97 49.34
C LEU A 6 -26.36 -5.58 49.35
N PRO A 7 -26.85 -6.07 48.20
CA PRO A 7 -27.05 -7.51 48.14
C PRO A 7 -26.50 -8.17 46.87
N ASP A 8 -26.23 -9.45 47.09
CA ASP A 8 -25.53 -10.44 46.29
C ASP A 8 -26.53 -11.41 45.62
N ALA A 9 -25.98 -12.21 44.71
CA ALA A 9 -26.42 -13.55 44.28
C ALA A 9 -27.55 -13.69 43.22
N ALA A 10 -27.22 -14.29 42.07
CA ALA A 10 -27.26 -15.75 41.94
C ALA A 10 -26.71 -16.26 40.59
N LEU A 11 -25.83 -17.27 40.70
CA LEU A 11 -25.27 -18.13 39.66
C LEU A 11 -26.33 -19.06 39.02
N GLY A 12 -26.08 -19.50 37.78
CA GLY A 12 -26.86 -20.57 37.13
C GLY A 12 -26.30 -21.10 35.81
N PHE A 13 -25.31 -21.99 35.89
CA PHE A 13 -25.02 -23.20 35.10
C PHE A 13 -25.23 -23.30 33.55
N LEU A 14 -24.18 -23.87 32.92
CA LEU A 14 -24.11 -24.50 31.59
C LEU A 14 -25.21 -25.55 31.32
N PRO A 15 -25.38 -25.95 30.04
CA PRO A 15 -25.04 -27.35 29.73
C PRO A 15 -24.24 -27.55 28.44
N ARG A 16 -23.23 -28.43 28.53
CA ARG A 16 -22.72 -29.25 27.42
C ARG A 16 -23.68 -30.40 27.17
N HIS A 17 -23.96 -30.71 25.91
CA HIS A 17 -24.17 -32.10 25.48
C HIS A 17 -23.57 -32.33 24.09
N SER A 18 -22.88 -33.47 23.99
CA SER A 18 -22.28 -34.06 22.79
C SER A 18 -22.72 -35.53 22.75
N VAL A 19 -23.28 -36.00 21.64
CA VAL A 19 -23.40 -37.42 21.19
C VAL A 19 -23.63 -37.33 19.66
N VAL A 20 -22.73 -37.65 18.72
CA VAL A 20 -22.06 -38.90 18.30
C VAL A 20 -22.99 -39.99 17.71
N SER A 21 -22.89 -40.21 16.39
CA SER A 21 -22.64 -41.51 15.71
C SER A 21 -23.04 -41.41 14.21
N SER A 22 -22.08 -41.38 13.27
CA SER A 22 -21.58 -42.50 12.41
C SER A 22 -22.51 -42.87 11.23
N GLY A 23 -22.07 -43.10 9.99
CA GLY A 23 -20.74 -43.07 9.38
C GLY A 23 -20.79 -43.64 7.95
N LYS A 24 -19.75 -43.32 7.16
CA LYS A 24 -19.08 -44.10 6.08
C LYS A 24 -18.95 -43.41 4.72
N HIS A 25 -17.68 -43.07 4.46
CA HIS A 25 -16.87 -43.07 3.24
C HIS A 25 -17.53 -43.24 1.86
N HIS A 26 -17.20 -42.34 0.93
CA HIS A 26 -16.31 -42.68 -0.18
C HIS A 26 -15.59 -41.45 -0.76
N SER A 27 -14.32 -41.66 -1.07
CA SER A 27 -13.37 -40.84 -1.80
C SER A 27 -13.79 -40.51 -3.23
N HIS A 28 -13.52 -39.31 -3.73
CA HIS A 28 -12.82 -39.11 -5.01
C HIS A 28 -12.33 -37.65 -5.19
N VAL A 29 -11.08 -37.59 -5.64
CA VAL A 29 -10.31 -36.45 -6.16
C VAL A 29 -11.04 -35.74 -7.31
N SER A 30 -10.93 -34.41 -7.42
CA SER A 30 -10.73 -33.67 -8.69
C SER A 30 -10.61 -32.14 -8.51
N ASN A 31 -9.38 -31.67 -8.74
CA ASN A 31 -8.90 -30.41 -9.32
C ASN A 31 -9.81 -29.19 -9.56
N SER A 32 -9.27 -28.08 -9.06
CA SER A 32 -9.13 -26.76 -9.69
C SER A 32 -9.49 -26.61 -11.18
N CYS A 33 -10.23 -25.54 -11.48
CA CYS A 33 -10.20 -24.91 -12.80
C CYS A 33 -10.40 -23.39 -12.65
N LEU A 34 -9.31 -22.67 -12.35
CA LEU A 34 -9.21 -21.24 -12.61
C LEU A 34 -8.69 -21.07 -14.04
N LYS A 35 -9.55 -20.50 -14.87
CA LYS A 35 -9.29 -20.11 -16.25
C LYS A 35 -8.32 -18.93 -16.24
N SER A 36 -7.17 -19.09 -16.87
CA SER A 36 -6.29 -17.99 -17.26
C SER A 36 -6.35 -17.79 -18.79
N HIS A 37 -6.44 -16.52 -19.17
CA HIS A 37 -6.55 -16.03 -20.54
C HIS A 37 -5.25 -16.26 -21.35
N PRO A 38 -5.32 -16.54 -22.66
CA PRO A 38 -4.16 -16.42 -23.52
C PRO A 38 -4.02 -14.98 -24.05
N ILE A 39 -2.86 -14.38 -23.75
CA ILE A 39 -2.39 -13.14 -24.37
C ILE A 39 -1.96 -13.48 -25.82
N ILE A 40 -2.62 -12.84 -26.78
CA ILE A 40 -2.27 -12.87 -28.20
C ILE A 40 -1.39 -11.65 -28.47
N TYR A 41 -0.11 -11.86 -28.79
CA TYR A 41 0.72 -10.84 -29.43
C TYR A 41 0.62 -11.02 -30.95
N ARG A 42 0.07 -10.00 -31.60
CA ARG A 42 -0.01 -9.83 -33.05
C ARG A 42 1.20 -8.98 -33.44
N ASN A 43 2.14 -9.54 -34.20
CA ASN A 43 3.27 -8.76 -34.72
C ASN A 43 3.03 -8.44 -36.20
N THR A 44 2.81 -7.16 -36.50
CA THR A 44 2.89 -6.61 -37.86
C THR A 44 3.96 -5.53 -37.84
N GLY A 45 5.13 -5.85 -38.40
CA GLY A 45 6.25 -4.94 -38.53
C GLY A 45 6.84 -5.02 -39.92
N SER A 46 6.26 -4.27 -40.85
CA SER A 46 6.89 -3.93 -42.12
C SER A 46 8.04 -2.94 -41.87
N ARG A 47 9.27 -3.23 -42.31
CA ARG A 47 10.14 -2.28 -43.04
C ARG A 47 11.56 -2.83 -43.29
N LYS A 48 11.91 -2.80 -44.58
CA LYS A 48 13.12 -2.22 -45.19
C LYS A 48 14.49 -2.68 -44.64
N ARG A 49 15.04 -3.66 -45.35
CA ARG A 49 16.47 -4.02 -45.39
C ARG A 49 17.29 -2.81 -45.88
N LYS A 50 18.23 -2.32 -45.05
CA LYS A 50 19.46 -1.65 -45.51
C LYS A 50 20.61 -2.61 -45.30
N LEU A 51 21.32 -2.88 -46.39
CA LEU A 51 22.50 -3.71 -46.53
C LEU A 51 23.70 -3.03 -45.87
N LEU A 52 24.37 -3.68 -44.93
CA LEU A 52 25.78 -3.42 -44.63
C LEU A 52 26.49 -4.77 -44.41
N TYR A 53 27.44 -5.02 -45.31
CA TYR A 53 28.45 -6.06 -45.22
C TYR A 53 29.46 -5.70 -44.13
N THR A 54 29.83 -6.66 -43.29
CA THR A 54 31.24 -6.88 -42.91
C THR A 54 31.47 -8.35 -42.57
N ASN A 55 32.55 -8.87 -43.14
CA ASN A 55 32.99 -10.26 -43.11
C ASN A 55 33.57 -10.64 -41.75
N ASN A 56 33.31 -11.87 -41.31
CA ASN A 56 34.31 -12.95 -41.28
C ASN A 56 33.66 -14.17 -40.64
N TRP A 57 33.95 -15.36 -41.16
CA TRP A 57 34.67 -16.41 -40.44
C TRP A 57 34.63 -17.67 -41.32
N LEU A 58 35.83 -18.01 -41.81
CA LEU A 58 36.15 -19.23 -42.52
C LEU A 58 36.13 -20.40 -41.54
N TYR A 59 35.39 -21.46 -41.85
CA TYR A 59 35.79 -22.81 -41.46
C TYR A 59 35.52 -23.78 -42.61
N LYS A 60 36.61 -24.26 -43.20
CA LYS A 60 36.63 -25.31 -44.22
C LYS A 60 36.26 -26.64 -43.58
N SER A 61 35.32 -27.36 -44.18
CA SER A 61 35.26 -28.81 -44.09
C SER A 61 34.94 -29.33 -45.48
N ARG A 62 35.90 -30.09 -46.01
CA ARG A 62 36.01 -30.63 -47.35
C ARG A 62 35.15 -31.91 -47.40
N SER A 63 34.01 -31.90 -48.09
CA SER A 63 33.34 -33.15 -48.47
C SER A 63 33.76 -33.53 -49.88
N VAL A 64 34.37 -34.70 -49.95
CA VAL A 64 34.86 -35.39 -51.14
C VAL A 64 33.66 -35.81 -51.99
N VAL A 65 33.60 -35.29 -53.21
CA VAL A 65 32.70 -35.79 -54.26
C VAL A 65 33.32 -37.07 -54.81
N PHE A 66 32.72 -38.22 -54.52
CA PHE A 66 32.94 -39.43 -55.30
C PHE A 66 32.02 -39.38 -56.51
N SER A 67 32.56 -39.15 -57.71
CA SER A 67 31.92 -39.55 -58.95
C SER A 67 32.46 -40.92 -59.33
N SER A 68 31.66 -41.99 -59.21
CA SER A 68 32.00 -43.26 -59.87
C SER A 68 31.61 -43.15 -61.34
N ARG A 69 32.58 -42.77 -62.17
CA ARG A 69 32.54 -42.97 -63.61
C ARG A 69 33.07 -44.38 -63.86
N ALA A 70 32.20 -45.30 -64.22
CA ALA A 70 32.58 -46.63 -64.69
C ALA A 70 32.70 -46.56 -66.22
N ASP A 71 33.93 -46.36 -66.68
CA ASP A 71 34.35 -46.66 -68.05
C ASP A 71 34.49 -48.19 -68.16
N HIS A 72 33.74 -48.82 -69.07
CA HIS A 72 34.08 -50.14 -69.61
C HIS A 72 34.54 -49.95 -71.06
N SER A 73 35.85 -49.97 -71.25
CA SER A 73 36.51 -50.07 -72.55
C SER A 73 36.63 -51.55 -72.92
N GLU A 74 35.95 -51.97 -73.99
CA GLU A 74 36.38 -53.12 -74.77
C GLU A 74 36.93 -52.64 -76.11
N THR A 75 38.25 -52.81 -76.20
CA THR A 75 39.10 -52.90 -77.38
C THR A 75 38.41 -53.65 -78.52
N PHE A 76 38.39 -53.12 -79.74
CA PHE A 76 38.87 -53.82 -80.93
C PHE A 76 39.13 -52.83 -82.09
N SER A 77 40.18 -53.16 -82.81
CA SER A 77 40.98 -52.45 -83.81
C SER A 77 40.27 -51.90 -85.04
N ASP A 78 40.75 -50.74 -85.48
CA ASP A 78 40.62 -50.19 -86.84
C ASP A 78 41.18 -51.16 -87.90
N ALA A 79 40.42 -51.38 -88.96
CA ALA A 79 40.94 -51.71 -90.28
C ALA A 79 39.99 -51.11 -91.33
N ASP A 80 40.43 -49.99 -91.89
CA ASP A 80 39.88 -49.34 -93.08
C ASP A 80 40.11 -50.25 -94.30
N GLY A 81 39.08 -50.44 -95.11
CA GLY A 81 39.08 -51.33 -96.26
C GLY A 81 37.95 -50.95 -97.21
N GLY A 82 38.30 -50.17 -98.22
CA GLY A 82 37.43 -49.86 -99.35
C GLY A 82 37.22 -51.03 -100.31
N ASP A 83 36.25 -50.79 -101.20
CA ASP A 83 35.88 -51.50 -102.43
C ASP A 83 34.91 -52.70 -102.38
N SER A 84 33.63 -52.33 -102.57
CA SER A 84 32.56 -52.96 -103.36
C SER A 84 32.89 -54.21 -104.19
N TYR A 85 32.22 -55.34 -103.89
CA TYR A 85 31.67 -56.26 -104.89
C TYR A 85 30.35 -56.90 -104.43
N LEU A 86 29.38 -56.90 -105.34
CA LEU A 86 28.11 -57.62 -105.28
C LEU A 86 28.30 -59.14 -105.11
N LEU A 87 27.48 -59.78 -104.28
CA LEU A 87 26.88 -61.08 -104.61
C LEU A 87 25.59 -61.32 -103.79
N GLU A 88 24.49 -61.04 -104.47
CA GLU A 88 23.25 -61.82 -104.55
C GLU A 88 23.19 -63.11 -103.70
N GLY A 89 22.19 -63.15 -102.82
CA GLY A 89 21.73 -64.31 -102.07
C GLY A 89 20.31 -64.07 -101.58
N SER A 90 19.35 -64.25 -102.47
CA SER A 90 17.92 -64.14 -102.20
C SER A 90 17.46 -65.07 -101.07
N GLU A 91 16.87 -64.49 -100.03
CA GLU A 91 15.70 -65.10 -99.40
C GLU A 91 14.68 -63.98 -99.17
N ALA A 92 13.69 -63.94 -100.06
CA ALA A 92 12.60 -62.98 -100.05
C ALA A 92 11.75 -63.21 -98.80
N LEU A 93 11.81 -62.27 -97.86
CA LEU A 93 10.68 -61.94 -97.01
C LEU A 93 10.15 -60.62 -97.54
N GLU A 94 9.03 -60.68 -98.25
CA GLU A 94 8.18 -59.53 -98.52
C GLU A 94 7.77 -58.95 -97.15
N ILE A 95 8.47 -57.91 -96.70
CA ILE A 95 8.01 -57.08 -95.59
C ILE A 95 7.14 -56.01 -96.24
N ASP A 96 5.89 -55.96 -95.83
CA ASP A 96 4.89 -55.00 -96.30
C ASP A 96 5.40 -53.56 -96.06
N GLU A 97 5.44 -52.71 -97.11
CA GLU A 97 5.92 -51.32 -96.98
C GLU A 97 5.10 -50.53 -95.94
N ASP A 98 3.83 -50.90 -95.79
CA ASP A 98 2.91 -50.35 -94.79
C ASP A 98 3.31 -50.74 -93.35
N GLU A 99 3.84 -51.94 -93.12
CA GLU A 99 4.38 -52.36 -91.81
C GLU A 99 5.65 -51.58 -91.44
N LEU A 100 6.50 -51.25 -92.43
CA LEU A 100 7.74 -50.49 -92.21
C LEU A 100 7.45 -49.02 -91.88
N VAL A 101 6.45 -48.41 -92.54
CA VAL A 101 5.97 -47.06 -92.21
C VAL A 101 5.28 -47.04 -90.84
N ALA A 102 4.49 -48.06 -90.50
CA ALA A 102 3.90 -48.21 -89.17
C ALA A 102 4.96 -48.36 -88.08
N ALA A 103 6.03 -49.14 -88.33
CA ALA A 103 7.16 -49.30 -87.41
C ALA A 103 7.94 -47.99 -87.21
N ARG A 104 8.17 -47.21 -88.26
CA ARG A 104 8.81 -45.88 -88.16
C ARG A 104 7.95 -44.89 -87.37
N LYS A 105 6.63 -44.90 -87.58
CA LYS A 105 5.69 -44.08 -86.82
C LYS A 105 5.69 -44.47 -85.34
N ALA A 106 5.65 -45.76 -85.03
CA ALA A 106 5.74 -46.28 -83.67
C ALA A 106 7.08 -45.91 -82.99
N LEU A 107 8.20 -45.92 -83.73
CA LEU A 107 9.50 -45.47 -83.24
C LEU A 107 9.47 -43.98 -82.89
N THR A 108 8.92 -43.13 -83.77
CA THR A 108 8.82 -41.69 -83.49
C THR A 108 7.89 -41.38 -82.31
N GLU A 109 6.81 -42.13 -82.15
CA GLU A 109 5.92 -42.02 -81.00
C GLU A 109 6.60 -42.49 -79.71
N ALA A 110 7.40 -43.56 -79.76
CA ALA A 110 8.21 -44.03 -78.63
C ALA A 110 9.30 -43.02 -78.24
N CYS A 111 10.00 -42.43 -79.21
CA CYS A 111 10.98 -41.36 -78.96
C CYS A 111 10.33 -40.13 -78.34
N ALA A 112 9.14 -39.71 -78.82
CA ALA A 112 8.40 -38.59 -78.23
C ALA A 112 7.94 -38.89 -76.79
N ARG A 113 7.53 -40.13 -76.49
CA ARG A 113 7.20 -40.56 -75.13
C ARG A 113 8.42 -40.54 -74.22
N GLN A 114 9.58 -41.00 -74.71
CA GLN A 114 10.82 -40.95 -73.93
C GLN A 114 11.27 -39.51 -73.65
N GLU A 115 11.20 -38.62 -74.63
CA GLU A 115 11.52 -37.20 -74.44
C GLU A 115 10.57 -36.52 -73.43
N ALA A 116 9.28 -36.90 -73.43
CA ALA A 116 8.32 -36.44 -72.43
C ALA A 116 8.69 -36.91 -71.01
N ILE A 117 9.08 -38.19 -70.86
CA ILE A 117 9.53 -38.76 -69.58
C ILE A 117 10.82 -38.07 -69.09
N GLU A 118 11.77 -37.79 -69.98
CA GLU A 118 13.02 -37.10 -69.62
C GLU A 118 12.75 -35.66 -69.15
N LYS A 119 11.81 -34.94 -69.79
CA LYS A 119 11.36 -33.62 -69.34
C LYS A 119 10.67 -33.67 -67.97
N GLU A 120 9.86 -34.69 -67.71
CA GLU A 120 9.23 -34.90 -66.41
C GLU A 120 10.28 -35.22 -65.33
N ARG A 121 11.27 -36.06 -65.63
CA ARG A 121 12.41 -36.34 -64.72
C ARG A 121 13.14 -35.06 -64.35
N ASP A 122 13.49 -34.23 -65.33
CA ASP A 122 14.25 -33.00 -65.10
C ASP A 122 13.45 -32.01 -64.25
N ARG A 123 12.15 -31.90 -64.51
CA ARG A 123 11.23 -31.12 -63.67
C ARG A 123 11.21 -31.64 -62.22
N LEU A 124 11.11 -32.94 -62.00
CA LEU A 124 11.10 -33.53 -60.66
C LEU A 124 12.43 -33.34 -59.93
N MET A 125 13.56 -33.41 -60.64
CA MET A 125 14.89 -33.13 -60.09
C MET A 125 15.02 -31.66 -59.65
N GLU A 126 14.49 -30.73 -60.44
CA GLU A 126 14.47 -29.31 -60.06
C GLU A 126 13.58 -29.05 -58.84
N GLU A 127 12.39 -29.67 -58.80
CA GLU A 127 11.49 -29.60 -57.64
C GLU A 127 12.14 -30.19 -56.37
N LEU A 128 12.92 -31.27 -56.49
CA LEU A 128 13.69 -31.86 -55.39
C LEU A 128 14.75 -30.89 -54.86
N VAL A 129 15.58 -30.31 -55.74
CA VAL A 129 16.60 -29.32 -55.37
C VAL A 129 15.97 -28.10 -54.70
N GLN A 130 14.84 -27.62 -55.21
CA GLN A 130 14.08 -26.52 -54.59
C GLN A 130 13.55 -26.90 -53.19
N SER A 131 13.09 -28.13 -53.00
CA SER A 131 12.61 -28.61 -51.70
C SER A 131 13.73 -28.71 -50.67
N GLU A 132 14.92 -29.20 -51.05
CA GLU A 132 16.09 -29.28 -50.19
C GLU A 132 16.62 -27.90 -49.78
N ALA A 133 16.60 -26.94 -50.72
CA ALA A 133 16.97 -25.56 -50.44
C ALA A 133 16.03 -24.92 -49.40
N LYS A 134 14.71 -25.11 -49.56
CA LYS A 134 13.71 -24.65 -48.59
C LYS A 134 13.89 -25.31 -47.22
N GLN A 135 14.21 -26.60 -47.16
CA GLN A 135 14.47 -27.29 -45.89
C GLN A 135 15.68 -26.68 -45.15
N LYS A 136 16.77 -26.38 -45.87
CA LYS A 136 17.96 -25.72 -45.30
C LYS A 136 17.63 -24.31 -44.78
N GLU A 137 16.79 -23.57 -45.48
CA GLU A 137 16.31 -22.25 -45.04
C GLU A 137 15.46 -22.34 -43.76
N TYR A 138 14.54 -23.32 -43.67
CA TYR A 138 13.76 -23.55 -42.45
C TYR A 138 14.63 -23.94 -41.26
N VAL A 139 15.68 -24.73 -41.46
CA VAL A 139 16.63 -25.07 -40.40
C VAL A 139 17.40 -23.83 -39.96
N ALA A 140 17.88 -23.01 -40.90
CA ALA A 140 18.63 -21.80 -40.60
C ALA A 140 17.78 -20.77 -39.82
N THR A 141 16.53 -20.56 -40.23
CA THR A 141 15.58 -19.67 -39.53
C THR A 141 15.27 -20.16 -38.12
N LEU A 142 15.00 -21.47 -37.96
CA LEU A 142 14.75 -22.06 -36.63
C LEU A 142 15.95 -21.92 -35.69
N MET A 143 17.17 -22.08 -36.19
CA MET A 143 18.38 -21.91 -35.38
C MET A 143 18.59 -20.45 -34.97
N HIS A 144 18.37 -19.51 -35.88
CA HIS A 144 18.44 -18.09 -35.58
C HIS A 144 17.42 -17.66 -34.52
N ASP A 145 16.17 -18.13 -34.63
CA ASP A 145 15.12 -17.83 -33.66
C ASP A 145 15.46 -18.39 -32.25
N LYS A 146 16.08 -19.57 -32.17
CA LYS A 146 16.56 -20.15 -30.92
C LYS A 146 17.68 -19.32 -30.29
N GLU A 147 18.66 -18.89 -31.08
CA GLU A 147 19.75 -18.04 -30.61
C GLU A 147 19.23 -16.69 -30.09
N LEU A 148 18.27 -16.09 -30.78
CA LEU A 148 17.61 -14.86 -30.37
C LEU A 148 16.87 -15.04 -29.02
N ALA A 149 16.09 -16.12 -28.88
CA ALA A 149 15.39 -16.42 -27.63
C ALA A 149 16.35 -16.65 -26.44
N ILE A 150 17.49 -17.31 -26.67
CA ILE A 150 18.53 -17.49 -25.64
C ILE A 150 19.15 -16.14 -25.24
N ALA A 151 19.46 -15.28 -26.22
CA ALA A 151 20.01 -13.97 -25.97
C ALA A 151 19.05 -13.07 -25.17
N GLU A 152 17.76 -13.09 -25.50
CA GLU A 152 16.71 -12.37 -24.77
C GLU A 152 16.59 -12.87 -23.32
N LEU A 153 16.56 -14.19 -23.10
CA LEU A 153 16.52 -14.78 -21.76
C LEU A 153 17.75 -14.41 -20.93
N GLN A 154 18.93 -14.39 -21.55
CA GLN A 154 20.17 -14.01 -20.88
C GLN A 154 20.18 -12.52 -20.50
N ALA A 155 19.64 -11.65 -21.36
CA ALA A 155 19.47 -10.22 -21.06
C ALA A 155 18.47 -9.96 -19.92
N VAL A 156 17.34 -10.68 -19.90
CA VAL A 156 16.38 -10.61 -18.79
C VAL A 156 17.01 -11.09 -17.49
N LYS A 157 17.81 -12.16 -17.54
CA LYS A 157 18.55 -12.67 -16.38
C LYS A 157 19.54 -11.62 -15.85
N SER A 158 20.33 -10.98 -16.71
CA SER A 158 21.29 -9.96 -16.26
C SER A 158 20.59 -8.74 -15.66
N LEU A 159 19.49 -8.28 -16.27
CA LEU A 159 18.67 -7.19 -15.73
C LEU A 159 18.10 -7.52 -14.35
N PHE A 160 17.64 -8.76 -14.14
CA PHE A 160 17.15 -9.20 -12.84
C PHE A 160 18.24 -9.19 -11.77
N HIS A 161 19.46 -9.68 -12.09
CA HIS A 161 20.57 -9.66 -11.15
C HIS A 161 21.01 -8.22 -10.82
N GLN A 162 21.01 -7.34 -11.81
CA GLN A 162 21.31 -5.92 -11.62
C GLN A 162 20.28 -5.28 -10.67
N LYS A 163 18.98 -5.46 -10.91
CA LYS A 163 17.93 -4.94 -10.02
C LYS A 163 18.04 -5.51 -8.62
N LEU A 164 18.35 -6.81 -8.49
CA LEU A 164 18.56 -7.43 -7.18
C LEU A 164 19.72 -6.75 -6.44
N GLN A 165 20.84 -6.48 -7.13
CA GLN A 165 21.98 -5.78 -6.55
C GLN A 165 21.62 -4.34 -6.14
N GLU A 166 20.95 -3.58 -7.01
CA GLU A 166 20.47 -2.22 -6.71
C GLU A 166 19.59 -2.21 -5.46
N THR A 167 18.63 -3.14 -5.34
CA THR A 167 17.76 -3.21 -4.14
C THR A 167 18.52 -3.55 -2.85
N VAL A 168 19.59 -4.36 -2.95
CA VAL A 168 20.45 -4.69 -1.79
C VAL A 168 21.29 -3.48 -1.37
N GLU A 169 21.86 -2.76 -2.34
CA GLU A 169 22.60 -1.53 -2.12
C GLU A 169 21.70 -0.45 -1.51
N GLU A 170 20.51 -0.19 -2.07
CA GLU A 170 19.50 0.71 -1.52
C GLU A 170 19.16 0.35 -0.07
N LYS A 171 18.89 -0.92 0.22
CA LYS A 171 18.62 -1.39 1.58
C LYS A 171 19.78 -1.06 2.52
N SER A 172 21.03 -1.32 2.12
CA SER A 172 22.21 -1.02 2.96
C SER A 172 22.39 0.48 3.22
N THR A 173 22.07 1.33 2.23
CA THR A 173 22.13 2.79 2.42
C THR A 173 21.04 3.28 3.37
N LEU A 174 19.83 2.71 3.28
CA LEU A 174 18.73 3.01 4.18
C LEU A 174 19.03 2.54 5.61
N GLU A 175 19.61 1.35 5.77
CA GLU A 175 20.06 0.86 7.08
C GLU A 175 21.12 1.79 7.69
N SER A 176 22.07 2.29 6.90
CA SER A 176 23.09 3.24 7.36
C SER A 176 22.49 4.59 7.77
N LYS A 177 21.54 5.12 6.98
CA LYS A 177 20.78 6.33 7.32
C LYS A 177 19.94 6.15 8.59
N LEU A 178 19.34 4.97 8.78
CA LEU A 178 18.57 4.66 9.99
C LEU A 178 19.45 4.62 11.24
N VAL A 179 20.67 4.09 11.12
CA VAL A 179 21.64 4.11 12.23
C VAL A 179 22.05 5.55 12.58
N LEU A 180 22.32 6.38 11.57
CA LEU A 180 22.64 7.79 11.79
C LEU A 180 21.48 8.54 12.46
N ALA A 181 20.26 8.39 11.93
CA ALA A 181 19.07 9.04 12.50
C ALA A 181 18.78 8.59 13.94
N LYS A 182 19.08 7.33 14.29
CA LYS A 182 19.00 6.84 15.67
C LYS A 182 20.04 7.51 16.57
N GLN A 183 21.27 7.70 16.07
CA GLN A 183 22.32 8.38 16.81
C GLN A 183 21.97 9.86 17.05
N ASP A 184 21.50 10.56 16.03
CA ASP A 184 21.06 11.96 16.12
C ASP A 184 19.88 12.12 17.09
N ALA A 185 18.91 11.19 17.06
CA ALA A 185 17.79 11.19 17.99
C ALA A 185 18.23 10.99 19.45
N VAL A 186 19.23 10.14 19.69
CA VAL A 186 19.82 9.96 21.02
C VAL A 186 20.56 11.22 21.46
N GLU A 187 21.34 11.85 20.56
CA GLU A 187 22.04 13.10 20.88
C GLU A 187 21.05 14.24 21.21
N LEU A 188 20.00 14.40 20.42
CA LEU A 188 18.94 15.37 20.69
C LEU A 188 18.23 15.09 22.03
N ALA A 189 17.95 13.82 22.35
CA ALA A 189 17.36 13.46 23.62
C ALA A 189 18.26 13.85 24.81
N VAL A 190 19.56 13.59 24.71
CA VAL A 190 20.55 13.98 25.73
C VAL A 190 20.67 15.50 25.86
N GLN A 191 20.60 16.24 24.75
CA GLN A 191 20.60 17.71 24.79
C GLN A 191 19.35 18.26 25.47
N VAL A 192 18.17 17.71 25.16
CA VAL A 192 16.91 18.10 25.80
C VAL A 192 16.92 17.78 27.29
N GLU A 193 17.44 16.61 27.69
CA GLU A 193 17.60 16.23 29.10
C GLU A 193 18.52 17.20 29.84
N LYS A 194 19.68 17.53 29.26
CA LYS A 194 20.61 18.51 29.84
C LYS A 194 19.99 19.91 29.99
N LEU A 195 19.19 20.36 29.01
CA LEU A 195 18.48 21.64 29.11
C LEU A 195 17.40 21.59 30.20
N ALA A 196 16.69 20.46 30.33
CA ALA A 196 15.71 20.27 31.39
C ALA A 196 16.37 20.26 32.77
N GLU A 197 17.52 19.59 32.93
CA GLU A 197 18.32 19.61 34.16
C GLU A 197 18.73 21.05 34.54
N ILE A 198 19.25 21.83 33.58
CA ILE A 198 19.63 23.23 33.81
C ILE A 198 18.42 24.06 34.23
N ALA A 199 17.27 23.91 33.57
CA ALA A 199 16.05 24.64 33.90
C ALA A 199 15.53 24.28 35.30
N ILE A 200 15.57 22.99 35.68
CA ILE A 200 15.20 22.53 37.02
C ILE A 200 16.18 23.12 38.05
N HIS A 201 17.48 23.06 37.79
CA HIS A 201 18.48 23.63 38.70
C HIS A 201 18.28 25.14 38.91
N GLN A 202 18.02 25.90 37.83
CA GLN A 202 17.72 27.33 37.92
C GLN A 202 16.44 27.61 38.72
N ALA A 203 15.37 26.84 38.48
CA ALA A 203 14.13 26.98 39.24
C ALA A 203 14.35 26.66 40.73
N THR A 204 15.10 25.59 41.05
CA THR A 204 15.41 25.24 42.44
C THR A 204 16.27 26.29 43.14
N ALA A 205 17.25 26.88 42.44
CA ALA A 205 18.08 27.95 42.99
C ALA A 205 17.25 29.20 43.29
N HIS A 206 16.38 29.63 42.37
CA HIS A 206 15.49 30.78 42.57
C HIS A 206 14.52 30.55 43.74
N ILE A 207 13.94 29.36 43.86
CA ILE A 207 13.05 29.01 44.99
C ILE A 207 13.83 29.03 46.31
N LEU A 208 15.07 28.52 46.32
CA LEU A 208 15.91 28.52 47.52
C LEU A 208 16.30 29.94 47.94
N GLU A 209 16.68 30.80 47.01
CA GLU A 209 16.99 32.22 47.28
C GLU A 209 15.76 32.97 47.81
N ASP A 210 14.59 32.80 47.21
CA ASP A 210 13.34 33.41 47.70
C ASP A 210 12.98 32.90 49.11
N ALA A 211 13.16 31.61 49.38
CA ALA A 211 12.96 31.05 50.70
C ALA A 211 13.95 31.64 51.73
N GLN A 212 15.23 31.78 51.39
CA GLN A 212 16.24 32.40 52.26
C GLN A 212 15.93 33.87 52.56
N LEU A 213 15.47 34.63 51.57
CA LEU A 213 15.06 36.03 51.75
C LEU A 213 13.86 36.14 52.68
N ARG A 214 12.86 35.26 52.54
CA ARG A 214 11.70 35.23 53.44
C ARG A 214 12.07 34.84 54.86
N VAL A 215 12.96 33.86 55.05
CA VAL A 215 13.46 33.47 56.37
C VAL A 215 14.23 34.64 57.00
N SER A 216 15.14 35.28 56.26
CA SER A 216 15.89 36.45 56.75
C SER A 216 14.97 37.63 57.10
N ALA A 217 13.92 37.87 56.31
CA ALA A 217 12.91 38.90 56.59
C ALA A 217 12.10 38.57 57.86
N ALA A 218 11.76 37.30 58.06
CA ALA A 218 11.08 36.85 59.27
C ALA A 218 11.98 36.95 60.51
N GLU A 219 13.26 36.56 60.41
CA GLU A 219 14.24 36.67 61.49
C GLU A 219 14.50 38.13 61.89
N THR A 220 14.64 39.03 60.93
CA THR A 220 14.82 40.48 61.21
C THR A 220 13.56 41.09 61.84
N SER A 221 12.37 40.73 61.35
CA SER A 221 11.11 41.16 61.95
C SER A 221 10.95 40.62 63.39
N ALA A 222 11.31 39.36 63.64
CA ALA A 222 11.29 38.77 64.97
C ALA A 222 12.30 39.44 65.91
N ALA A 223 13.54 39.66 65.46
CA ALA A 223 14.56 40.36 66.23
C ALA A 223 14.15 41.81 66.57
N GLN A 224 13.52 42.51 65.63
CA GLN A 224 12.99 43.86 65.86
C GLN A 224 11.85 43.87 66.89
N ALA A 225 10.94 42.89 66.82
CA ALA A 225 9.86 42.74 67.80
C ALA A 225 10.40 42.44 69.20
N VAL A 226 11.39 41.55 69.31
CA VAL A 226 12.06 41.25 70.59
C VAL A 226 12.72 42.51 71.15
N TYR A 227 13.50 43.24 70.34
CA TYR A 227 14.14 44.48 70.76
C TYR A 227 13.14 45.53 71.24
N GLN A 228 11.99 45.70 70.56
CA GLN A 228 10.95 46.63 70.99
C GLN A 228 10.34 46.26 72.34
N ILE A 229 10.09 44.97 72.59
CA ILE A 229 9.58 44.49 73.88
C ILE A 229 10.62 44.72 74.98
N GLU A 230 11.89 44.39 74.72
CA GLU A 230 12.98 44.60 75.68
C GLU A 230 13.18 46.09 76.02
N ASP A 231 13.11 46.97 75.03
CA ASP A 231 13.21 48.42 75.22
C ASP A 231 12.03 48.96 76.02
N GLN A 232 10.80 48.48 75.77
CA GLN A 232 9.63 48.82 76.58
C GLN A 232 9.79 48.36 78.03
N ILE A 233 10.27 47.13 78.26
CA ILE A 233 10.54 46.61 79.61
C ILE A 233 11.61 47.45 80.31
N ARG A 234 12.69 47.79 79.61
CA ARG A 234 13.78 48.60 80.16
C ARG A 234 13.31 50.00 80.53
N ASN A 235 12.62 50.69 79.63
CA ASN A 235 12.13 52.05 79.84
C ASN A 235 11.06 52.12 80.94
N THR A 236 10.19 51.11 81.06
CA THR A 236 9.21 51.03 82.16
C THR A 236 9.90 50.74 83.49
N ALA A 237 10.88 49.83 83.51
CA ALA A 237 11.69 49.56 84.70
C ALA A 237 12.50 50.78 85.16
N GLU A 238 13.19 51.48 84.26
CA GLU A 238 13.95 52.70 84.57
C GLU A 238 13.05 53.82 85.10
N ARG A 239 11.90 54.08 84.46
CA ARG A 239 10.92 55.05 84.99
C ARG A 239 10.44 54.68 86.38
N THR A 240 10.19 53.39 86.61
CA THR A 240 9.72 52.91 87.90
C THR A 240 10.79 53.09 88.98
N ILE A 241 12.04 52.69 88.69
CA ILE A 241 13.16 52.86 89.62
C ILE A 241 13.38 54.34 89.94
N LEU A 242 13.38 55.22 88.92
CA LEU A 242 13.52 56.66 89.13
C LEU A 242 12.39 57.24 89.98
N ALA A 243 11.14 56.85 89.72
CA ALA A 243 9.99 57.30 90.50
C ALA A 243 10.08 56.84 91.97
N VAL A 244 10.48 55.58 92.22
CA VAL A 244 10.66 55.05 93.57
C VAL A 244 11.85 55.71 94.28
N VAL A 245 12.97 55.93 93.59
CA VAL A 245 14.15 56.59 94.17
C VAL A 245 13.83 58.05 94.52
N GLU A 246 13.15 58.78 93.65
CA GLU A 246 12.79 60.18 93.93
C GLU A 246 11.77 60.29 95.07
N GLN A 247 10.75 59.42 95.07
CA GLN A 247 9.78 59.41 96.18
C GLN A 247 10.39 58.94 97.50
N SER A 248 11.29 57.96 97.49
CA SER A 248 12.00 57.51 98.69
C SER A 248 12.98 58.57 99.18
N LYS A 249 13.67 59.30 98.30
CA LYS A 249 14.46 60.48 98.66
C LYS A 249 13.62 61.55 99.35
N ILE A 250 12.47 61.90 98.78
CA ILE A 250 11.52 62.86 99.40
C ILE A 250 11.05 62.35 100.78
N ALA A 251 10.77 61.04 100.90
CA ALA A 251 10.36 60.45 102.16
C ALA A 251 11.49 60.45 103.20
N ILE A 252 12.73 60.17 102.79
CA ILE A 252 13.94 60.20 103.64
C ILE A 252 14.20 61.63 104.09
N ASP A 253 14.18 62.62 103.20
CA ASP A 253 14.40 64.03 103.55
C ASP A 253 13.33 64.51 104.56
N LYS A 254 12.06 64.13 104.35
CA LYS A 254 10.99 64.40 105.32
C LYS A 254 11.24 63.70 106.66
N ALA A 255 11.63 62.43 106.64
CA ALA A 255 11.92 61.67 107.85
C ALA A 255 13.15 62.22 108.60
N LEU A 256 14.14 62.73 107.86
CA LEU A 256 15.35 63.34 108.42
C LEU A 256 15.03 64.68 109.08
N VAL A 257 14.20 65.52 108.46
CA VAL A 257 13.67 66.74 109.09
C VAL A 257 12.84 66.42 110.34
N VAL A 258 12.04 65.35 110.31
CA VAL A 258 11.31 64.86 111.50
C VAL A 258 12.29 64.41 112.59
N ALA A 259 13.35 63.68 112.23
CA ALA A 259 14.35 63.16 113.16
C ALA A 259 15.24 64.27 113.75
N GLU A 260 15.65 65.25 112.96
CA GLU A 260 16.39 66.44 113.41
C GLU A 260 15.53 67.28 114.36
N ARG A 261 14.27 67.55 113.99
CA ARG A 261 13.32 68.20 114.90
C ARG A 261 13.15 67.38 116.17
N ALA A 262 12.95 66.07 116.09
CA ALA A 262 12.85 65.19 117.26
C ALA A 262 14.14 65.19 118.10
N GLY A 263 15.32 65.30 117.49
CA GLY A 263 16.61 65.43 118.16
C GLY A 263 16.76 66.79 118.87
N ASP A 264 16.32 67.87 118.23
CA ASP A 264 16.22 69.21 118.82
C ASP A 264 15.18 69.26 119.95
N TYR A 265 14.07 68.53 119.81
CA TYR A 265 13.07 68.36 120.86
C TYR A 265 13.55 67.43 121.98
N ALA A 266 14.40 66.42 121.70
CA ALA A 266 15.03 65.59 122.72
C ALA A 266 16.06 66.38 123.54
N THR A 267 16.86 67.23 122.88
CA THR A 267 17.79 68.14 123.57
C THR A 267 17.06 69.26 124.29
N LYS A 268 15.96 69.81 123.74
CA LYS A 268 15.09 70.77 124.44
C LYS A 268 14.27 70.15 125.57
N SER A 269 13.82 68.91 125.47
CA SER A 269 13.11 68.21 126.55
C SER A 269 14.05 67.78 127.67
N VAL A 270 15.30 67.39 127.35
CA VAL A 270 16.38 67.25 128.35
C VAL A 270 16.69 68.58 129.03
N ALA A 271 16.55 69.73 128.35
CA ALA A 271 16.63 71.07 128.95
C ALA A 271 15.33 71.54 129.64
N ALA A 272 14.16 70.99 129.30
CA ALA A 272 12.86 71.33 129.85
C ALA A 272 12.41 70.44 131.02
N PHE A 273 13.16 69.37 131.35
CA PHE A 273 13.05 68.72 132.67
C PHE A 273 13.40 69.66 133.83
N THR A 274 13.95 70.84 133.55
CA THR A 274 14.21 71.90 134.52
C THR A 274 13.10 72.95 134.67
N ASP A 275 12.04 72.99 133.84
CA ASP A 275 10.86 73.80 134.17
C ASP A 275 9.61 73.41 133.35
N ALA A 276 8.49 73.30 134.06
CA ALA A 276 7.23 72.71 133.60
C ALA A 276 6.60 73.44 132.40
N THR A 277 6.53 72.76 131.24
CA THR A 277 5.54 73.08 130.19
C THR A 277 5.02 71.79 129.54
N SER A 278 3.74 71.80 129.16
CA SER A 278 2.90 70.65 128.77
C SER A 278 3.31 69.98 127.44
N PRO A 279 3.45 68.64 127.38
CA PRO A 279 3.94 67.89 126.22
C PRO A 279 2.90 67.61 125.10
N ALA A 280 1.68 68.13 125.18
CA ALA A 280 0.58 67.70 124.30
C ALA A 280 0.66 68.23 122.86
N ASP A 281 1.04 69.49 122.65
CA ASP A 281 1.04 70.12 121.32
C ASP A 281 2.19 69.61 120.42
N GLU A 282 3.31 69.24 121.03
CA GLU A 282 4.47 68.66 120.33
C GLU A 282 4.21 67.22 119.89
N ILE A 283 3.48 66.44 120.71
CA ILE A 283 3.02 65.10 120.34
C ILE A 283 2.06 65.18 119.14
N ALA A 284 1.17 66.19 119.09
CA ALA A 284 0.25 66.37 117.97
C ALA A 284 0.98 66.69 116.64
N ALA A 285 2.04 67.52 116.69
CA ALA A 285 2.84 67.84 115.50
C ALA A 285 3.62 66.62 114.96
N ILE A 286 4.24 65.83 115.84
CA ILE A 286 4.93 64.59 115.46
C ILE A 286 3.92 63.55 114.92
N GLN A 287 2.73 63.46 115.52
CA GLN A 287 1.66 62.60 115.02
C GLN A 287 1.21 63.01 113.62
N SER A 288 1.06 64.30 113.34
CA SER A 288 0.70 64.81 112.01
C SER A 288 1.75 64.42 110.94
N GLN A 289 3.05 64.57 111.24
CA GLN A 289 4.11 64.19 110.31
C GLN A 289 4.20 62.68 110.09
N ASN A 290 3.90 61.88 111.12
CA ASN A 290 3.86 60.42 111.00
C ASN A 290 2.69 59.97 110.11
N ILE A 291 1.55 60.66 110.18
CA ILE A 291 0.42 60.43 109.26
C ILE A 291 0.80 60.77 107.81
N GLU A 292 1.54 61.87 107.58
CA GLU A 292 2.04 62.21 106.24
C GLU A 292 3.02 61.18 105.69
N LEU A 293 3.96 60.68 106.51
CA LEU A 293 4.87 59.61 106.13
C LEU A 293 4.10 58.32 105.82
N GLN A 294 3.15 57.92 106.65
CA GLN A 294 2.30 56.74 106.40
C GLN A 294 1.52 56.87 105.09
N ASN A 295 1.01 58.05 104.75
CA ASN A 295 0.33 58.29 103.49
C ASN A 295 1.29 58.17 102.29
N ALA A 296 2.53 58.65 102.41
CA ALA A 296 3.55 58.45 101.39
C ALA A 296 3.93 56.97 101.23
N THR A 297 4.04 56.22 102.34
CA THR A 297 4.32 54.77 102.30
C THR A 297 3.19 54.01 101.59
N LYS A 298 1.93 54.31 101.91
CA LYS A 298 0.77 53.70 101.23
C LYS A 298 0.72 54.03 99.74
N ASN A 299 1.14 55.23 99.34
CA ASN A 299 1.20 55.62 97.93
C ASN A 299 2.26 54.80 97.17
N LEU A 300 3.44 54.62 97.76
CA LEU A 300 4.49 53.75 97.23
C LEU A 300 4.04 52.28 97.12
N GLU A 301 3.35 51.76 98.13
CA GLU A 301 2.76 50.41 98.10
C GLU A 301 1.76 50.26 96.94
N SER A 302 0.93 51.29 96.69
CA SER A 302 -0.03 51.26 95.57
C SER A 302 0.66 51.26 94.18
N GLN A 303 1.76 52.01 94.02
CA GLN A 303 2.55 52.01 92.79
C GLN A 303 3.28 50.69 92.56
N LEU A 304 3.81 50.07 93.62
CA LEU A 304 4.39 48.73 93.54
C LEU A 304 3.35 47.67 93.15
N LEU A 305 2.11 47.81 93.62
CA LEU A 305 1.02 46.91 93.22
C LEU A 305 0.68 47.05 91.74
N LEU A 306 0.59 48.29 91.23
CA LEU A 306 0.31 48.57 89.82
C LEU A 306 1.40 48.01 88.90
N THR A 307 2.67 48.26 89.21
CA THR A 307 3.81 47.75 88.43
C THR A 307 3.88 46.22 88.45
N ARG A 308 3.55 45.59 89.58
CA ARG A 308 3.44 44.13 89.65
C ARG A 308 2.35 43.59 88.73
N SER A 309 1.21 44.27 88.65
CA SER A 309 0.13 43.89 87.72
C SER A 309 0.52 44.05 86.25
N GLU A 310 1.33 45.07 85.90
CA GLU A 310 1.87 45.25 84.55
C GLU A 310 2.89 44.16 84.20
N ILE A 311 3.76 43.77 85.14
CA ILE A 311 4.71 42.66 84.97
C ILE A 311 3.95 41.35 84.74
N ASP A 312 2.90 41.07 85.52
CA ASP A 312 2.11 39.85 85.37
C ASP A 312 1.35 39.83 84.03
N LYS A 313 0.90 41.00 83.52
CA LYS A 313 0.35 41.13 82.17
C LYS A 313 1.38 40.81 81.08
N LEU A 314 2.59 41.36 81.18
CA LEU A 314 3.67 41.09 80.21
C LEU A 314 4.10 39.62 80.23
N LYS A 315 4.11 38.96 81.40
CA LYS A 315 4.35 37.52 81.50
C LYS A 315 3.30 36.70 80.77
N LEU A 316 2.03 37.06 80.89
CA LEU A 316 0.94 36.38 80.17
C LEU A 316 1.08 36.56 78.64
N GLU A 317 1.44 37.77 78.19
CA GLU A 317 1.71 38.04 76.76
C GLU A 317 2.90 37.21 76.24
N LEU A 318 3.95 37.05 77.06
CA LEU A 318 5.11 36.19 76.75
C LEU A 318 4.72 34.71 76.66
N GLU A 319 3.95 34.19 77.61
CA GLU A 319 3.43 32.80 77.58
C GLU A 319 2.57 32.55 76.34
N GLN A 320 1.72 33.52 75.98
CA GLN A 320 0.90 33.44 74.77
C GLN A 320 1.75 33.45 73.50
N ALA A 321 2.82 34.24 73.45
CA ALA A 321 3.76 34.25 72.33
C ALA A 321 4.51 32.91 72.22
N HIS A 322 4.95 32.32 73.33
CA HIS A 322 5.57 30.99 73.36
C HIS A 322 4.62 29.89 72.87
N ALA A 323 3.36 29.90 73.31
CA ALA A 323 2.36 28.94 72.83
C ALA A 323 2.14 29.03 71.31
N LYS A 324 2.11 30.26 70.77
CA LYS A 324 2.03 30.48 69.31
C LYS A 324 3.26 29.97 68.57
N ALA A 325 4.46 30.19 69.11
CA ALA A 325 5.72 29.69 68.53
C ALA A 325 5.74 28.15 68.47
N ASN A 326 5.38 27.47 69.56
CA ASN A 326 5.30 26.01 69.60
C ASN A 326 4.25 25.46 68.61
N ALA A 327 3.11 26.15 68.48
CA ALA A 327 2.09 25.77 67.51
C ALA A 327 2.55 25.94 66.05
N SER A 328 3.34 26.98 65.74
CA SER A 328 3.96 27.13 64.42
C SER A 328 5.04 26.09 64.14
N GLU A 329 5.85 25.73 65.14
CA GLU A 329 6.88 24.70 65.01
C GLU A 329 6.25 23.32 64.72
N LEU A 330 5.21 22.94 65.46
CA LEU A 330 4.46 21.71 65.18
C LEU A 330 3.85 21.71 63.78
N ARG A 331 3.37 22.86 63.30
CA ARG A 331 2.85 23.00 61.94
C ARG A 331 3.95 22.86 60.89
N ALA A 332 5.14 23.41 61.14
CA ALA A 332 6.31 23.24 60.27
C ALA A 332 6.73 21.77 60.19
N ASN A 333 6.86 21.09 61.33
CA ASN A 333 7.21 19.66 61.40
C ASN A 333 6.18 18.78 60.68
N ALA A 334 4.88 19.10 60.79
CA ALA A 334 3.83 18.39 60.08
C ALA A 334 3.91 18.60 58.55
N ALA A 335 4.24 19.82 58.11
CA ALA A 335 4.43 20.14 56.71
C ALA A 335 5.66 19.45 56.11
N GLU A 336 6.78 19.41 56.85
CA GLU A 336 7.99 18.66 56.44
C GLU A 336 7.70 17.18 56.26
N LYS A 337 6.99 16.57 57.21
CA LYS A 337 6.59 15.17 57.12
C LYS A 337 5.71 14.90 55.89
N ALA A 338 4.73 15.76 55.61
CA ALA A 338 3.88 15.63 54.43
C ALA A 338 4.68 15.77 53.12
N LEU A 339 5.72 16.60 53.11
CA LEU A 339 6.60 16.80 51.95
C LEU A 339 7.47 15.56 51.70
N LEU A 340 7.98 14.93 52.77
CA LEU A 340 8.70 13.65 52.67
C LEU A 340 7.80 12.52 52.15
N GLU A 341 6.59 12.37 52.69
CA GLU A 341 5.61 11.38 52.21
C GLU A 341 5.25 11.61 50.72
N PHE A 342 5.10 12.88 50.31
CA PHE A 342 4.87 13.22 48.90
C PHE A 342 6.08 12.85 48.02
N GLN A 343 7.31 13.13 48.46
CA GLN A 343 8.52 12.76 47.74
C GLN A 343 8.68 11.24 47.60
N GLU A 344 8.37 10.48 48.64
CA GLU A 344 8.40 9.02 48.61
C GLU A 344 7.35 8.47 47.64
N SER A 345 6.12 8.97 47.69
CA SER A 345 5.05 8.58 46.75
C SER A 345 5.42 8.88 45.29
N MET A 346 6.03 10.05 45.02
CA MET A 346 6.52 10.40 43.68
C MET A 346 7.61 9.43 43.19
N LYS A 347 8.53 9.02 44.06
CA LYS A 347 9.56 8.02 43.72
C LYS A 347 8.94 6.67 43.41
N GLU A 348 7.97 6.22 44.21
CA GLU A 348 7.25 4.96 43.97
C GLU A 348 6.47 4.98 42.66
N GLN A 349 5.76 6.07 42.36
CA GLN A 349 5.02 6.22 41.10
C GLN A 349 5.96 6.21 39.88
N ASN A 350 7.08 6.93 39.95
CA ASN A 350 8.07 6.92 38.88
C ASN A 350 8.68 5.53 38.65
N LEU A 351 8.97 4.79 39.73
CA LEU A 351 9.47 3.42 39.62
C LEU A 351 8.43 2.49 38.98
N GLN A 352 7.16 2.59 39.39
CA GLN A 352 6.06 1.83 38.79
C GLN A 352 5.91 2.11 37.30
N GLN A 353 5.89 3.39 36.90
CA GLN A 353 5.84 3.79 35.48
C GLN A 353 7.02 3.25 34.69
N GLN A 354 8.23 3.30 35.26
CA GLN A 354 9.43 2.76 34.62
C GLN A 354 9.35 1.24 34.45
N GLU A 355 8.85 0.51 35.44
CA GLU A 355 8.61 -0.94 35.34
C GLU A 355 7.55 -1.30 34.30
N GLU A 356 6.44 -0.56 34.25
CA GLU A 356 5.40 -0.73 33.24
C GLU A 356 5.95 -0.49 31.84
N MET A 357 6.70 0.60 31.63
CA MET A 357 7.35 0.90 30.37
C MET A 357 8.35 -0.20 29.98
N LYS A 358 9.11 -0.74 30.93
CA LYS A 358 10.02 -1.87 30.70
C LYS A 358 9.26 -3.13 30.29
N ARG A 359 8.14 -3.44 30.96
CA ARG A 359 7.28 -4.58 30.60
C ARG A 359 6.66 -4.42 29.21
N LEU A 360 6.20 -3.22 28.87
CA LEU A 360 5.69 -2.90 27.52
C LEU A 360 6.79 -3.06 26.46
N LEU A 361 8.00 -2.57 26.72
CA LEU A 361 9.13 -2.72 25.81
C LEU A 361 9.48 -4.20 25.58
N GLU A 362 9.52 -5.01 26.63
CA GLU A 362 9.77 -6.46 26.50
C GLU A 362 8.64 -7.18 25.73
N LYS A 363 7.38 -6.76 25.92
CA LYS A 363 6.25 -7.26 25.11
C LYS A 363 6.44 -6.92 23.63
N VAL A 364 6.77 -5.66 23.31
CA VAL A 364 7.01 -5.22 21.93
C VAL A 364 8.18 -5.99 21.30
N LYS A 365 9.27 -6.23 22.04
CA LYS A 365 10.39 -7.07 21.58
C LYS A 365 9.96 -8.50 21.28
N LYS A 366 9.14 -9.10 22.15
CA LYS A 366 8.60 -10.45 21.95
C LYS A 366 7.70 -10.51 20.71
N ASP A 367 6.76 -9.58 20.57
CA ASP A 367 5.85 -9.50 19.43
C ASP A 367 6.63 -9.28 18.12
N ALA A 368 7.68 -8.44 18.14
CA ALA A 368 8.56 -8.23 16.99
C ALA A 368 9.34 -9.50 16.63
N ALA A 369 9.83 -10.26 17.62
CA ALA A 369 10.50 -11.53 17.40
C ALA A 369 9.56 -12.61 16.83
N GLU A 370 8.31 -12.67 17.31
CA GLU A 370 7.28 -13.56 16.79
C GLU A 370 6.89 -13.19 15.35
N LYS A 371 6.67 -11.91 15.05
CA LYS A 371 6.44 -11.41 13.69
C LYS A 371 7.60 -11.76 12.75
N LYS A 372 8.85 -11.59 13.19
CA LYS A 372 10.04 -11.98 12.41
C LYS A 372 10.06 -13.48 12.10
N LYS A 373 9.74 -14.33 13.09
CA LYS A 373 9.66 -15.80 12.90
C LYS A 373 8.53 -16.17 11.94
N ALA A 374 7.36 -15.54 12.07
CA ALA A 374 6.22 -15.77 11.18
C ALA A 374 6.55 -15.37 9.73
N ALA A 375 7.15 -14.18 9.53
CA ALA A 375 7.60 -13.72 8.22
C ALA A 375 8.64 -14.68 7.61
N SER A 376 9.65 -15.10 8.39
CA SER A 376 10.65 -16.06 7.91
C SER A 376 10.03 -17.39 7.51
N LYS A 377 9.03 -17.88 8.26
CA LYS A 377 8.29 -19.10 7.91
C LYS A 377 7.47 -18.92 6.63
N ALA A 378 6.79 -17.79 6.46
CA ALA A 378 6.02 -17.47 5.26
C ALA A 378 6.94 -17.40 4.02
N PHE A 379 8.05 -16.65 4.11
CA PHE A 379 9.04 -16.59 3.03
C PHE A 379 9.63 -17.96 2.68
N LYS A 380 9.88 -18.81 3.68
CA LYS A 380 10.36 -20.18 3.42
C LYS A 380 9.33 -21.00 2.64
N LEU A 381 8.04 -20.92 3.02
CA LEU A 381 6.96 -21.61 2.32
C LEU A 381 6.77 -21.08 0.89
N GLU A 382 6.85 -19.76 0.68
CA GLU A 382 6.80 -19.19 -0.66
C GLU A 382 7.97 -19.65 -1.53
N LEU A 383 9.19 -19.70 -0.99
CA LEU A 383 10.35 -20.23 -1.69
C LEU A 383 10.19 -21.72 -2.04
N GLU A 384 9.65 -22.53 -1.14
CA GLU A 384 9.34 -23.94 -1.40
C GLU A 384 8.25 -24.09 -2.48
N SER A 385 7.21 -23.26 -2.44
CA SER A 385 6.16 -23.22 -3.46
C SER A 385 6.69 -22.81 -4.84
N ILE A 386 7.54 -21.77 -4.90
CA ILE A 386 8.18 -21.33 -6.15
C ILE A 386 9.08 -22.44 -6.71
N LYS A 387 9.86 -23.12 -5.86
CA LYS A 387 10.66 -24.27 -6.28
C LYS A 387 9.81 -25.40 -6.84
N ALA A 388 8.71 -25.76 -6.17
CA ALA A 388 7.80 -26.78 -6.64
C ALA A 388 7.15 -26.41 -7.98
N ALA A 389 6.76 -25.15 -8.16
CA ALA A 389 6.21 -24.65 -9.43
C ALA A 389 7.25 -24.71 -10.57
N ILE A 390 8.51 -24.39 -10.28
CA ILE A 390 9.62 -24.50 -11.25
C ILE A 390 9.86 -25.96 -11.63
N GLU A 391 9.91 -26.88 -10.68
CA GLU A 391 10.10 -28.30 -10.98
C GLU A 391 8.92 -28.89 -11.78
N ALA A 392 7.67 -28.56 -11.42
CA ALA A 392 6.50 -28.93 -12.20
C ALA A 392 6.57 -28.37 -13.63
N ALA A 393 7.00 -27.12 -13.80
CA ALA A 393 7.20 -26.55 -15.13
C ALA A 393 8.28 -27.30 -15.93
N LYS A 394 9.40 -27.69 -15.31
CA LYS A 394 10.45 -28.50 -15.95
C LYS A 394 9.93 -29.87 -16.37
N GLU A 395 9.19 -30.57 -15.51
CA GLU A 395 8.59 -31.87 -15.84
C GLU A 395 7.59 -31.75 -17.00
N THR A 396 6.80 -30.68 -17.03
CA THR A 396 5.87 -30.42 -18.16
C THR A 396 6.62 -30.12 -19.46
N ALA A 397 7.79 -29.46 -19.40
CA ALA A 397 8.64 -29.25 -20.56
C ALA A 397 9.25 -30.57 -21.04
N HIS A 398 9.82 -31.36 -20.13
CA HIS A 398 10.39 -32.68 -20.44
C HIS A 398 9.37 -33.64 -21.06
N SER A 399 8.16 -33.70 -20.52
CA SER A 399 7.09 -34.55 -21.08
C SER A 399 6.63 -34.08 -22.46
N LYS A 400 6.59 -32.77 -22.72
CA LYS A 400 6.34 -32.23 -24.06
C LYS A 400 7.45 -32.63 -25.03
N ASP A 401 8.72 -32.48 -24.64
CA ASP A 401 9.86 -32.87 -25.48
C ASP A 401 9.87 -34.37 -25.78
N GLU A 402 9.50 -35.21 -24.81
CA GLU A 402 9.36 -36.64 -24.99
C GLU A 402 8.22 -36.97 -25.96
N ALA A 403 7.07 -36.30 -25.84
CA ALA A 403 5.94 -36.45 -26.76
C ALA A 403 6.31 -36.01 -28.19
N TYR A 404 7.02 -34.89 -28.35
CA TYR A 404 7.54 -34.45 -29.64
C TYR A 404 8.53 -35.46 -30.23
N SER A 405 9.44 -36.01 -29.42
CA SER A 405 10.40 -37.03 -29.86
C SER A 405 9.69 -38.28 -30.35
N ARG A 406 8.70 -38.79 -29.61
CA ARG A 406 7.86 -39.93 -30.03
C ARG A 406 7.15 -39.66 -31.35
N ARG A 407 6.63 -38.45 -31.55
CA ARG A 407 5.98 -38.04 -32.81
C ARG A 407 6.98 -38.01 -33.97
N CYS A 408 8.17 -37.47 -33.76
CA CYS A 408 9.25 -37.48 -34.75
C CYS A 408 9.65 -38.92 -35.12
N GLU A 409 9.79 -39.81 -34.15
CA GLU A 409 10.08 -41.22 -34.43
C GLU A 409 8.96 -41.91 -35.21
N ALA A 410 7.69 -41.65 -34.87
CA ALA A 410 6.55 -42.20 -35.60
C ALA A 410 6.52 -41.74 -37.06
N LEU A 411 6.80 -40.46 -37.30
CA LEU A 411 6.94 -39.91 -38.65
C LEU A 411 8.10 -40.56 -39.41
N HIS A 412 9.26 -40.74 -38.77
CA HIS A 412 10.39 -41.44 -39.40
C HIS A 412 10.06 -42.89 -39.75
N ARG A 413 9.36 -43.63 -38.87
CA ARG A 413 8.90 -44.99 -39.15
C ARG A 413 7.94 -45.01 -40.35
N SER A 414 6.99 -44.07 -40.41
CA SER A 414 6.06 -43.93 -41.54
C SER A 414 6.79 -43.62 -42.84
N LEU A 415 7.77 -42.71 -42.80
CA LEU A 415 8.59 -42.36 -43.95
C LEU A 415 9.35 -43.60 -44.46
N ARG A 416 10.05 -44.32 -43.58
CA ARG A 416 10.74 -45.56 -43.97
C ARG A 416 9.80 -46.63 -44.53
N ALA A 417 8.59 -46.76 -43.98
CA ALA A 417 7.59 -47.68 -44.50
C ALA A 417 7.14 -47.28 -45.92
N SER A 418 6.94 -45.98 -46.17
CA SER A 418 6.61 -45.47 -47.50
C SER A 418 7.76 -45.63 -48.50
N GLU A 419 9.00 -45.41 -48.08
CA GLU A 419 10.19 -45.65 -48.91
C GLU A 419 10.34 -47.14 -49.26
N ALA A 420 10.13 -48.04 -48.29
CA ALA A 420 10.13 -49.49 -48.53
C ALA A 420 9.00 -49.91 -49.48
N ALA A 421 7.80 -49.33 -49.33
CA ALA A 421 6.69 -49.56 -50.24
C ALA A 421 7.04 -49.10 -51.66
N LEU A 422 7.61 -47.90 -51.80
CA LEU A 422 8.08 -47.37 -53.09
C LEU A 422 9.15 -48.27 -53.71
N ALA A 423 10.11 -48.76 -52.93
CA ALA A 423 11.12 -49.70 -53.40
C ALA A 423 10.51 -51.02 -53.91
N MET A 424 9.51 -51.57 -53.21
CA MET A 424 8.77 -52.74 -53.69
C MET A 424 8.00 -52.46 -54.98
N TRP A 425 7.37 -51.30 -55.11
CA TRP A 425 6.69 -50.90 -56.35
C TRP A 425 7.66 -50.77 -57.52
N ARG A 426 8.83 -50.16 -57.29
CA ARG A 426 9.90 -50.09 -58.28
C ARG A 426 10.35 -51.49 -58.71
N GLN A 427 10.60 -52.40 -57.77
CA GLN A 427 10.98 -53.77 -58.08
C GLN A 427 9.89 -54.51 -58.87
N ARG A 428 8.61 -54.32 -58.54
CA ARG A 428 7.49 -54.90 -59.30
C ARG A 428 7.42 -54.34 -60.72
N ALA A 429 7.65 -53.04 -60.90
CA ALA A 429 7.70 -52.42 -62.22
C ALA A 429 8.86 -52.98 -63.05
N GLU A 430 10.07 -53.08 -62.47
CA GLU A 430 11.24 -53.68 -63.13
C GLU A 430 10.98 -55.15 -63.52
N MET A 431 10.33 -55.94 -62.65
CA MET A 431 9.94 -57.32 -62.97
C MET A 431 8.89 -57.37 -64.10
N ALA A 432 7.88 -56.50 -64.07
CA ALA A 432 6.87 -56.42 -65.12
C ALA A 432 7.49 -56.01 -66.47
N GLU A 433 8.41 -55.04 -66.49
CA GLU A 433 9.20 -54.69 -67.67
C GLU A 433 10.02 -55.88 -68.17
N SER A 434 10.64 -56.66 -67.27
CA SER A 434 11.40 -57.85 -67.66
C SER A 434 10.53 -58.99 -68.24
N LEU A 435 9.25 -59.06 -67.85
CA LEU A 435 8.28 -60.02 -68.40
C LEU A 435 7.76 -59.54 -69.76
N LEU A 436 7.44 -58.25 -69.89
CA LEU A 436 7.04 -57.64 -71.17
C LEU A 436 8.14 -57.73 -72.23
N LEU A 437 9.42 -57.59 -71.82
CA LEU A 437 10.57 -57.80 -72.70
C LEU A 437 10.75 -59.27 -73.12
N LYS A 438 10.11 -60.24 -72.43
CA LYS A 438 10.11 -61.66 -72.79
C LYS A 438 8.91 -62.07 -73.67
N GLU A 439 7.91 -61.21 -73.83
CA GLU A 439 6.74 -61.47 -74.70
C GLU A 439 6.85 -60.74 -76.05
N LYS A 440 7.46 -61.41 -77.03
CA LYS A 440 6.94 -61.60 -78.41
C LYS A 440 7.86 -62.58 -79.19
N PRO A 441 7.33 -63.46 -80.07
CA PRO A 441 6.13 -63.18 -80.87
C PRO A 441 5.03 -64.27 -80.92
N PHE A 442 3.85 -63.81 -81.36
CA PHE A 442 2.68 -64.50 -81.93
C PHE A 442 1.90 -65.57 -81.13
N SER A 443 0.68 -65.21 -80.72
CA SER A 443 -0.55 -65.91 -81.12
C SER A 443 -1.74 -64.97 -80.99
N GLU A 444 -2.53 -64.87 -82.06
CA GLU A 444 -3.88 -64.31 -82.04
C GLU A 444 -4.79 -65.11 -81.11
N GLY A 445 -5.78 -64.42 -80.54
CA GLY A 445 -6.91 -65.03 -79.84
C GLY A 445 -6.79 -65.02 -78.32
N ASP A 446 -7.27 -63.95 -77.69
CA ASP A 446 -8.31 -64.04 -76.68
C ASP A 446 -8.72 -62.62 -76.26
N GLU A 447 -9.90 -62.21 -76.73
CA GLU A 447 -10.70 -61.18 -76.10
C GLU A 447 -11.12 -61.71 -74.73
N ASP A 448 -10.52 -61.20 -73.65
CA ASP A 448 -11.15 -60.94 -72.35
C ASP A 448 -10.09 -60.75 -71.26
N ALA A 449 -9.57 -59.54 -71.15
CA ALA A 449 -8.82 -59.11 -69.97
C ALA A 449 -9.40 -57.80 -69.45
N ILE A 450 -10.39 -57.93 -68.57
CA ILE A 450 -10.96 -56.84 -67.77
C ILE A 450 -9.82 -56.18 -66.99
N PHE A 451 -9.41 -54.99 -67.43
CA PHE A 451 -8.58 -54.09 -66.64
C PHE A 451 -9.37 -53.64 -65.41
N VAL A 452 -9.16 -54.31 -64.27
CA VAL A 452 -9.65 -53.81 -62.97
C VAL A 452 -8.72 -52.67 -62.55
N VAL A 453 -9.03 -51.47 -63.03
CA VAL A 453 -8.54 -50.23 -62.43
C VAL A 453 -9.17 -50.12 -61.05
N ASN A 454 -8.35 -49.99 -60.02
CA ASN A 454 -8.77 -49.75 -58.63
C ASN A 454 -9.36 -48.33 -58.45
N GLY A 455 -10.42 -48.00 -59.19
CA GLY A 455 -11.25 -46.82 -59.00
C GLY A 455 -12.49 -47.21 -58.18
N GLY A 456 -12.74 -46.54 -57.06
CA GLY A 456 -13.92 -46.80 -56.23
C GLY A 456 -15.23 -46.57 -56.99
N ARG A 457 -16.35 -47.08 -56.44
CA ARG A 457 -17.71 -47.10 -57.04
C ARG A 457 -18.24 -45.78 -57.66
N ILE A 458 -17.62 -44.64 -57.38
CA ILE A 458 -18.00 -43.33 -57.93
C ILE A 458 -17.40 -43.07 -59.32
N ASP A 459 -16.28 -43.71 -59.69
CA ASP A 459 -15.69 -43.59 -61.03
C ASP A 459 -16.46 -44.39 -62.09
N LEU A 460 -17.27 -45.38 -61.68
CA LEU A 460 -18.10 -46.18 -62.59
C LEU A 460 -19.41 -45.49 -62.99
N LEU A 461 -19.70 -44.30 -62.46
CA LEU A 461 -21.01 -43.67 -62.60
C LEU A 461 -21.03 -42.42 -63.48
N THR A 462 -19.89 -41.79 -63.79
CA THR A 462 -19.79 -40.64 -64.73
C THR A 462 -18.35 -40.25 -65.03
N ASP A 463 -18.00 -40.07 -66.31
CA ASP A 463 -16.66 -39.67 -66.79
C ASP A 463 -16.36 -38.15 -66.73
N ASP A 464 -17.30 -37.34 -66.21
CA ASP A 464 -17.22 -35.88 -66.30
C ASP A 464 -17.13 -35.23 -64.90
N ASP A 465 -15.95 -34.70 -64.55
CA ASP A 465 -15.60 -34.14 -63.22
C ASP A 465 -16.54 -33.03 -62.73
N SER A 466 -17.17 -32.34 -63.68
CA SER A 466 -18.14 -31.27 -63.42
C SER A 466 -19.41 -31.78 -62.72
N GLN A 467 -19.82 -33.01 -63.01
CA GLN A 467 -21.01 -33.63 -62.41
C GLN A 467 -20.70 -34.22 -61.02
N LYS A 468 -19.45 -34.67 -60.81
CA LYS A 468 -18.91 -35.13 -59.52
C LYS A 468 -18.92 -34.00 -58.47
N LEU A 469 -18.52 -32.80 -58.88
CA LEU A 469 -18.55 -31.59 -58.05
C LEU A 469 -19.98 -31.18 -57.69
N LYS A 470 -20.93 -31.35 -58.62
CA LYS A 470 -22.37 -31.06 -58.41
C LYS A 470 -23.02 -32.01 -57.41
N LEU A 471 -22.68 -33.30 -57.44
CA LEU A 471 -23.18 -34.28 -56.46
C LEU A 471 -22.59 -34.07 -55.05
N LEU A 472 -21.36 -33.57 -54.93
CA LEU A 472 -20.75 -33.23 -53.65
C LEU A 472 -21.31 -31.93 -53.04
N SER A 473 -21.72 -30.99 -53.89
CA SER A 473 -22.32 -29.72 -53.44
C SER A 473 -23.81 -29.85 -53.14
N ASP A 474 -24.58 -30.52 -54.02
CA ASP A 474 -26.04 -30.60 -54.00
C ASP A 474 -26.62 -31.99 -53.64
N GLY A 475 -25.80 -32.90 -53.12
CA GLY A 475 -26.28 -34.18 -52.58
C GLY A 475 -27.23 -33.98 -51.37
N PRO A 476 -28.18 -34.90 -51.11
CA PRO A 476 -29.20 -34.73 -50.09
C PRO A 476 -28.58 -34.60 -48.69
N ARG A 477 -28.49 -33.36 -48.19
CA ARG A 477 -28.09 -33.07 -46.81
C ARG A 477 -29.32 -33.29 -45.91
N ARG A 478 -29.11 -33.98 -44.79
CA ARG A 478 -30.16 -34.12 -43.76
C ARG A 478 -30.52 -32.72 -43.24
N GLU A 479 -31.79 -32.38 -43.24
CA GLU A 479 -32.26 -31.14 -42.64
C GLU A 479 -31.93 -31.11 -41.15
N LEU A 480 -31.50 -29.94 -40.66
CA LEU A 480 -31.15 -29.75 -39.25
C LEU A 480 -32.43 -29.90 -38.40
N PRO A 481 -32.51 -30.85 -37.46
CA PRO A 481 -33.71 -31.06 -36.66
C PRO A 481 -34.15 -29.78 -35.96
N GLU A 482 -35.46 -29.51 -35.98
CA GLU A 482 -36.03 -28.26 -35.46
C GLU A 482 -35.69 -27.98 -33.99
N TRP A 483 -35.50 -29.01 -33.16
CA TRP A 483 -35.07 -28.82 -31.77
C TRP A 483 -33.65 -28.25 -31.67
N MET A 484 -32.76 -28.63 -32.60
CA MET A 484 -31.40 -28.13 -32.68
C MET A 484 -31.36 -26.72 -33.31
N ALA A 485 -32.20 -26.46 -34.32
CA ALA A 485 -32.42 -25.12 -34.86
C ALA A 485 -33.02 -24.16 -33.81
N ARG A 486 -33.96 -24.64 -32.99
CA ARG A 486 -34.52 -23.90 -31.86
C ARG A 486 -33.48 -23.65 -30.77
N SER A 487 -32.69 -24.66 -30.37
CA SER A 487 -31.57 -24.51 -29.42
C SER A 487 -30.57 -23.45 -29.86
N ILE A 488 -30.15 -23.47 -31.13
CA ILE A 488 -29.24 -22.47 -31.70
C ILE A 488 -29.90 -21.07 -31.65
N ARG A 489 -31.19 -20.95 -31.98
CA ARG A 489 -31.93 -19.67 -31.92
C ARG A 489 -32.20 -19.17 -30.50
N THR A 490 -32.34 -20.04 -29.49
CA THR A 490 -32.51 -19.65 -28.07
C THR A 490 -31.20 -19.26 -27.39
N ILE A 491 -30.06 -19.78 -27.86
CA ILE A 491 -28.73 -19.40 -27.34
C ILE A 491 -28.28 -18.06 -27.94
N CYS A 492 -28.64 -17.76 -29.19
CA CYS A 492 -28.17 -16.57 -29.91
C CYS A 492 -28.90 -15.22 -29.69
N PRO A 493 -30.08 -15.05 -29.05
CA PRO A 493 -30.75 -13.76 -29.02
C PRO A 493 -30.19 -12.82 -27.95
N LYS A 494 -29.32 -13.32 -27.05
CA LYS A 494 -28.68 -12.54 -25.97
C LYS A 494 -27.18 -12.30 -26.15
N PHE A 495 -26.60 -12.77 -27.27
CA PHE A 495 -25.26 -12.34 -27.63
C PHE A 495 -25.37 -11.13 -28.56
N PRO A 496 -24.56 -10.08 -28.36
CA PRO A 496 -24.54 -8.95 -29.28
C PRO A 496 -24.25 -9.47 -30.70
N PRO A 497 -24.81 -8.83 -31.74
CA PRO A 497 -24.66 -9.30 -33.12
C PRO A 497 -23.19 -9.56 -33.44
N ARG A 498 -22.93 -10.67 -34.15
CA ARG A 498 -21.61 -11.04 -34.67
C ARG A 498 -20.96 -9.79 -35.25
N LYS A 499 -19.75 -9.49 -34.77
CA LYS A 499 -18.93 -8.33 -35.15
C LYS A 499 -19.19 -8.00 -36.61
N VAL A 500 -19.82 -6.84 -36.83
CA VAL A 500 -19.79 -6.17 -38.12
C VAL A 500 -18.33 -6.14 -38.54
N ASP A 501 -18.10 -6.53 -39.79
CA ASP A 501 -16.80 -6.68 -40.41
C ASP A 501 -15.92 -5.49 -40.00
N ALA A 502 -14.68 -5.73 -39.55
CA ALA A 502 -13.81 -4.67 -39.01
C ALA A 502 -13.58 -3.52 -40.03
N SER A 503 -13.90 -3.76 -41.29
CA SER A 503 -13.93 -2.82 -42.41
C SER A 503 -15.08 -1.79 -42.36
N GLU A 504 -16.17 -2.03 -41.62
CA GLU A 504 -17.30 -1.09 -41.48
C GLU A 504 -17.23 -0.26 -40.19
N ALA A 505 -16.65 -0.80 -39.11
CA ALA A 505 -16.33 -0.02 -37.90
C ALA A 505 -15.21 1.02 -38.15
N LEU A 506 -14.35 0.81 -39.15
CA LEU A 506 -13.39 1.82 -39.61
C LEU A 506 -14.03 2.94 -40.45
N LYS A 507 -15.32 2.84 -40.77
CA LYS A 507 -16.09 3.93 -41.43
C LYS A 507 -16.83 4.82 -40.45
N SER A 508 -16.93 4.46 -39.16
CA SER A 508 -17.34 5.45 -38.17
C SER A 508 -16.26 6.51 -38.11
N LYS A 509 -16.62 7.76 -38.41
CA LYS A 509 -15.75 8.92 -38.20
C LYS A 509 -15.43 9.02 -36.71
N PHE A 510 -14.42 8.30 -36.24
CA PHE A 510 -13.69 8.73 -35.08
C PHE A 510 -13.05 10.05 -35.49
N ILE A 511 -13.72 11.15 -35.15
CA ILE A 511 -13.07 12.44 -35.09
C ILE A 511 -12.03 12.26 -34.00
N SER A 512 -10.75 12.13 -34.39
CA SER A 512 -9.67 12.30 -33.43
C SER A 512 -9.77 13.74 -32.96
N LEU A 513 -10.35 13.93 -31.78
CA LEU A 513 -10.24 15.19 -31.06
C LEU A 513 -8.78 15.27 -30.60
N ASP A 514 -7.94 15.90 -31.41
CA ASP A 514 -6.69 16.44 -30.91
C ASP A 514 -7.10 17.49 -29.87
N LEU A 515 -6.81 17.21 -28.60
CA LEU A 515 -7.03 18.17 -27.54
C LEU A 515 -6.20 19.42 -27.88
N PRO A 516 -6.83 20.60 -28.05
CA PRO A 516 -6.09 21.82 -28.34
C PRO A 516 -5.06 22.04 -27.24
N LYS A 517 -3.85 22.44 -27.63
CA LYS A 517 -2.77 22.70 -26.68
C LYS A 517 -3.25 23.78 -25.69
N PRO A 518 -2.82 23.75 -24.41
CA PRO A 518 -3.33 24.66 -23.38
C PRO A 518 -3.29 26.15 -23.76
N ASP A 519 -2.34 26.54 -24.60
CA ASP A 519 -2.16 27.92 -25.08
C ASP A 519 -3.18 28.33 -26.18
N GLU A 520 -3.78 27.37 -26.88
CA GLU A 520 -4.78 27.58 -27.95
C GLU A 520 -6.20 27.72 -27.40
N VAL A 521 -6.50 27.08 -26.26
CA VAL A 521 -7.83 27.10 -25.60
C VAL A 521 -8.25 28.52 -25.19
N TRP A 522 -7.30 29.43 -24.97
CA TRP A 522 -7.57 30.82 -24.59
C TRP A 522 -7.78 31.78 -25.77
N SER A 523 -7.77 31.29 -27.01
CA SER A 523 -7.85 32.14 -28.22
C SER A 523 -9.27 32.45 -28.72
N ILE A 524 -10.31 32.18 -27.93
CA ILE A 524 -11.70 32.66 -28.17
C ILE A 524 -11.79 34.21 -28.11
N ALA A 525 -10.71 34.90 -27.72
CA ALA A 525 -10.67 36.37 -27.64
C ALA A 525 -10.56 37.12 -28.99
N THR A 526 -10.58 36.44 -30.15
CA THR A 526 -10.43 37.12 -31.45
C THR A 526 -11.71 37.29 -32.26
N GLU A 527 -12.82 36.64 -31.87
CA GLU A 527 -14.10 36.89 -32.50
C GLU A 527 -14.81 38.06 -31.79
N LYS A 528 -14.95 39.20 -32.49
CA LYS A 528 -15.57 40.39 -31.92
C LYS A 528 -17.03 40.07 -31.54
N PRO A 529 -17.44 40.23 -30.27
CA PRO A 529 -18.81 39.96 -29.85
C PRO A 529 -19.78 40.96 -30.50
N LYS A 530 -20.97 40.47 -30.88
CA LYS A 530 -22.03 41.31 -31.45
C LYS A 530 -22.62 42.20 -30.35
N GLU A 531 -22.67 43.51 -30.60
CA GLU A 531 -23.29 44.49 -29.70
C GLU A 531 -24.79 44.21 -29.54
N GLY A 532 -25.24 43.93 -28.31
CA GLY A 532 -26.67 43.85 -27.95
C GLY A 532 -27.10 42.67 -27.07
N ASP A 533 -26.23 41.70 -26.76
CA ASP A 533 -26.61 40.59 -25.88
C ASP A 533 -26.48 40.96 -24.39
N THR A 534 -27.62 40.99 -23.68
CA THR A 534 -27.74 41.31 -22.25
C THR A 534 -26.92 40.38 -21.34
N LEU A 535 -26.68 39.13 -21.78
CA LEU A 535 -25.81 38.18 -21.07
C LEU A 535 -24.34 38.62 -21.10
N ILE A 536 -23.90 39.25 -22.19
CA ILE A 536 -22.53 39.77 -22.35
C ILE A 536 -22.36 41.03 -21.50
N GLU A 537 -23.36 41.92 -21.46
CA GLU A 537 -23.35 43.09 -20.57
C GLU A 537 -23.24 42.71 -19.09
N HIS A 538 -24.01 41.71 -18.63
CA HIS A 538 -23.90 41.20 -17.25
C HIS A 538 -22.53 40.57 -16.95
N VAL A 539 -21.90 39.91 -17.93
CA VAL A 539 -20.55 39.36 -17.77
C VAL A 539 -19.52 40.48 -17.69
N ILE A 540 -19.64 41.51 -18.53
CA ILE A 540 -18.77 42.70 -18.49
C ILE A 540 -18.94 43.45 -17.17
N GLU A 541 -20.18 43.64 -16.69
CA GLU A 541 -20.45 44.27 -15.40
C GLU A 541 -19.85 43.46 -14.24
N LYS A 542 -20.01 42.13 -14.24
CA LYS A 542 -19.39 41.26 -13.25
C LYS A 542 -17.86 41.33 -13.28
N GLU A 543 -17.25 41.39 -14.46
CA GLU A 543 -15.80 41.58 -14.57
C GLU A 543 -15.34 42.95 -14.06
N ILE A 544 -16.12 44.01 -14.31
CA ILE A 544 -15.82 45.36 -13.79
C ILE A 544 -15.93 45.37 -12.26
N ILE A 545 -16.95 44.71 -11.70
CA ILE A 545 -17.12 44.55 -10.25
C ILE A 545 -15.95 43.77 -9.65
N GLU A 546 -15.54 42.67 -10.28
CA GLU A 546 -14.43 41.83 -9.84
C GLU A 546 -13.08 42.57 -9.92
N LYS A 547 -12.86 43.38 -10.97
CA LYS A 547 -11.69 44.25 -11.09
C LYS A 547 -11.68 45.35 -10.01
N LYS A 548 -12.83 45.97 -9.73
CA LYS A 548 -12.97 46.95 -8.64
C LYS A 548 -12.74 46.30 -7.27
N ARG A 549 -13.26 45.10 -7.03
CA ARG A 549 -13.03 44.30 -5.82
C ARG A 549 -11.55 43.98 -5.64
N LYS A 550 -10.87 43.45 -6.67
CA LYS A 550 -9.42 43.17 -6.61
C LYS A 550 -8.57 44.43 -6.46
N ALA A 551 -8.99 45.56 -7.02
CA ALA A 551 -8.31 46.84 -6.81
C ALA A 551 -8.50 47.35 -5.38
N LEU A 552 -9.70 47.20 -4.81
CA LEU A 552 -10.00 47.50 -3.41
C LEU A 552 -9.19 46.59 -2.49
N GLU A 553 -9.19 45.28 -2.73
CA GLU A 553 -8.40 44.29 -1.97
C GLU A 553 -6.91 44.63 -2.02
N ARG A 554 -6.34 44.98 -3.18
CA ARG A 554 -4.93 45.41 -3.26
C ARG A 554 -4.67 46.73 -2.54
N ALA A 555 -5.62 47.67 -2.55
CA ALA A 555 -5.52 48.91 -1.79
C ALA A 555 -5.63 48.68 -0.28
N LEU A 556 -6.41 47.68 0.14
CA LEU A 556 -6.59 47.25 1.53
C LEU A 556 -5.37 46.46 2.04
N HIS A 557 -4.81 45.55 1.23
CA HIS A 557 -3.59 44.80 1.53
C HIS A 557 -2.35 45.69 1.69
N ARG A 558 -2.31 46.86 1.03
CA ARG A 558 -1.23 47.86 1.27
C ARG A 558 -1.40 48.64 2.58
N LYS A 559 -2.58 48.61 3.21
CA LYS A 559 -2.87 49.33 4.46
C LYS A 559 -2.95 48.44 5.70
N THR A 560 -3.10 47.14 5.53
CA THR A 560 -3.33 46.23 6.65
C THR A 560 -2.20 45.20 6.75
N ILE A 561 -1.14 45.59 7.46
CA ILE A 561 -0.23 44.64 8.09
C ILE A 561 -1.01 43.96 9.24
N GLN A 562 -0.92 42.63 9.26
CA GLN A 562 -1.57 41.67 10.17
C GLN A 562 -3.10 41.57 10.08
N TRP A 563 -3.58 40.53 9.41
CA TRP A 563 -4.52 39.53 9.96
C TRP A 563 -4.32 38.21 9.21
N GLN A 564 -4.27 37.11 9.96
CA GLN A 564 -3.99 35.76 9.47
C GLN A 564 -5.11 35.25 8.55
N GLN A 565 -4.73 34.61 7.42
CA GLN A 565 -5.63 33.75 6.66
C GLN A 565 -5.36 32.29 7.08
N THR A 566 -6.43 31.61 7.49
CA THR A 566 -6.50 30.15 7.51
C THR A 566 -6.47 29.63 6.06
N PRO A 567 -5.62 28.64 5.73
CA PRO A 567 -5.64 28.02 4.41
C PRO A 567 -6.84 27.07 4.32
N GLU A 568 -7.67 27.23 3.28
CA GLU A 568 -8.46 26.11 2.76
C GLU A 568 -7.48 25.18 2.05
N ASP A 569 -7.07 24.12 2.76
CA ASP A 569 -6.21 23.07 2.25
C ASP A 569 -6.96 22.27 1.19
N THR A 570 -6.60 22.47 -0.09
CA THR A 570 -6.82 21.44 -1.11
C THR A 570 -5.68 20.41 -0.97
N GLN A 571 -5.76 19.57 0.06
CA GLN A 571 -4.82 18.45 0.21
C GLN A 571 -5.16 17.35 -0.80
N LEU A 572 -4.20 17.06 -1.68
CA LEU A 572 -4.19 15.84 -2.48
C LEU A 572 -3.88 14.67 -1.53
N GLU A 573 -4.92 13.93 -1.17
CA GLU A 573 -4.82 12.75 -0.30
C GLU A 573 -3.99 11.63 -0.95
N PRO A 574 -3.20 10.86 -0.17
CA PRO A 574 -2.53 9.67 -0.66
C PRO A 574 -3.55 8.68 -1.25
N GLY A 575 -3.19 7.92 -2.29
CA GLY A 575 -4.05 6.89 -2.93
C GLY A 575 -4.51 5.73 -2.03
N THR A 576 -4.32 5.83 -0.72
CA THR A 576 -4.69 4.85 0.32
C THR A 576 -5.74 5.41 1.31
N GLY A 577 -6.16 6.68 1.17
CA GLY A 577 -7.12 7.32 2.09
C GLY A 577 -6.52 7.66 3.47
N THR A 578 -7.25 8.44 4.28
CA THR A 578 -6.85 8.86 5.64
C THR A 578 -7.02 7.75 6.68
N GLY A 579 -7.59 6.60 6.31
CA GLY A 579 -7.85 5.46 7.18
C GLY A 579 -9.03 5.66 8.13
N ARG A 580 -9.76 6.77 7.97
CA ARG A 580 -10.99 7.11 8.69
C ARG A 580 -12.24 6.90 7.84
N GLU A 581 -12.06 6.62 6.55
CA GLU A 581 -13.15 6.40 5.62
C GLU A 581 -13.77 5.02 5.83
N ILE A 582 -15.10 5.00 5.95
CA ILE A 582 -15.90 3.78 6.02
C ILE A 582 -16.74 3.71 4.76
N VAL A 583 -16.40 2.75 3.88
CA VAL A 583 -17.14 2.48 2.64
C VAL A 583 -18.22 1.45 2.91
N PHE A 584 -19.47 1.82 2.61
CA PHE A 584 -20.60 0.92 2.69
C PHE A 584 -20.96 0.39 1.30
N GLN A 585 -20.94 -0.92 1.12
CA GLN A 585 -21.47 -1.55 -0.09
C GLN A 585 -23.00 -1.47 -0.06
N GLY A 586 -23.55 -0.52 -0.81
CA GLY A 586 -24.97 -0.18 -0.81
C GLY A 586 -25.82 -1.07 -1.70
N PHE A 587 -25.44 -2.31 -2.00
CA PHE A 587 -26.22 -3.24 -2.84
C PHE A 587 -25.82 -4.71 -2.64
N ASN A 588 -26.73 -5.61 -2.99
CA ASN A 588 -26.52 -7.06 -3.04
C ASN A 588 -26.90 -7.62 -4.42
N TRP A 589 -26.55 -8.89 -4.70
CA TRP A 589 -26.85 -9.61 -5.95
C TRP A 589 -28.34 -9.67 -6.32
N GLU A 590 -29.24 -9.44 -5.36
CA GLU A 590 -30.69 -9.45 -5.53
C GLU A 590 -31.34 -8.06 -5.43
N SER A 591 -30.55 -6.99 -5.22
CA SER A 591 -31.07 -5.62 -5.08
C SER A 591 -31.80 -5.13 -6.34
N TRP A 592 -31.48 -5.67 -7.52
CA TRP A 592 -32.15 -5.38 -8.79
C TRP A 592 -33.62 -5.83 -8.84
N ARG A 593 -34.06 -6.67 -7.89
CA ARG A 593 -35.47 -7.13 -7.84
C ARG A 593 -36.42 -6.07 -7.29
N ARG A 594 -35.89 -4.94 -6.83
CA ARG A 594 -36.62 -3.83 -6.19
C ARG A 594 -36.21 -2.51 -6.84
N GLN A 595 -37.01 -1.47 -6.65
CA GLN A 595 -36.64 -0.10 -7.04
C GLN A 595 -35.59 0.44 -6.05
N TRP A 596 -34.35 -0.01 -6.23
CA TRP A 596 -33.30 0.08 -5.23
C TRP A 596 -32.91 1.52 -4.90
N TYR A 597 -32.87 2.42 -5.89
CA TYR A 597 -32.56 3.84 -5.63
C TYR A 597 -33.62 4.53 -4.76
N LEU A 598 -34.90 4.20 -4.94
CA LEU A 598 -35.99 4.72 -4.11
C LEU A 598 -35.96 4.14 -2.68
N GLU A 599 -35.50 2.90 -2.50
CA GLU A 599 -35.34 2.30 -1.17
C GLU A 599 -34.10 2.82 -0.42
N LEU A 600 -33.07 3.24 -1.17
CA LEU A 600 -31.77 3.65 -0.62
C LEU A 600 -31.75 5.14 -0.25
N ALA A 601 -32.37 6.01 -1.05
CA ALA A 601 -32.46 7.45 -0.80
C ALA A 601 -32.92 7.82 0.63
N PRO A 602 -34.04 7.30 1.17
CA PRO A 602 -34.50 7.67 2.51
C PRO A 602 -33.58 7.16 3.65
N LYS A 603 -32.68 6.22 3.36
CA LYS A 603 -31.74 5.66 4.35
C LYS A 603 -30.43 6.45 4.43
N ALA A 604 -30.23 7.46 3.60
CA ALA A 604 -29.03 8.29 3.60
C ALA A 604 -28.74 8.88 4.99
N ALA A 605 -29.77 9.38 5.68
CA ALA A 605 -29.64 9.94 7.03
C ALA A 605 -29.17 8.90 8.05
N ASP A 606 -29.72 7.68 8.00
CA ASP A 606 -29.33 6.59 8.90
C ASP A 606 -27.88 6.15 8.65
N LEU A 607 -27.45 6.10 7.38
CA LEU A 607 -26.09 5.74 7.01
C LEU A 607 -25.07 6.77 7.52
N SER A 608 -25.37 8.06 7.40
CA SER A 608 -24.55 9.14 7.93
C SER A 608 -24.44 9.08 9.47
N GLN A 609 -25.55 8.83 10.16
CA GLN A 609 -25.56 8.61 11.62
C GLN A 609 -24.72 7.41 12.06
N CYS A 610 -24.60 6.37 11.22
CA CYS A 610 -23.73 5.22 11.49
C CYS A 610 -22.24 5.50 11.30
N GLY A 611 -21.86 6.72 10.88
CA GLY A 611 -20.47 7.11 10.64
C GLY A 611 -19.90 6.60 9.31
N ILE A 612 -20.75 6.20 8.36
CA ILE A 612 -20.33 5.86 7.00
C ILE A 612 -19.91 7.15 6.29
N THR A 613 -18.83 7.10 5.52
CA THR A 613 -18.32 8.28 4.80
C THR A 613 -18.51 8.16 3.29
N ALA A 614 -18.62 6.94 2.77
CA ALA A 614 -18.83 6.70 1.35
C ALA A 614 -19.78 5.53 1.10
N VAL A 615 -20.65 5.66 0.10
CA VAL A 615 -21.59 4.62 -0.34
C VAL A 615 -21.21 4.16 -1.74
N TRP A 616 -21.00 2.85 -1.88
CA TRP A 616 -20.75 2.21 -3.15
C TRP A 616 -22.05 1.73 -3.79
N LEU A 617 -22.44 2.36 -4.90
CA LEU A 617 -23.66 2.05 -5.64
C LEU A 617 -23.48 0.87 -6.62
N PRO A 618 -24.57 0.16 -6.95
CA PRO A 618 -24.54 -0.86 -7.99
C PRO A 618 -24.24 -0.24 -9.37
N PRO A 619 -23.73 -1.02 -10.34
CA PRO A 619 -23.48 -0.53 -11.69
C PRO A 619 -24.78 0.05 -12.30
N PRO A 620 -24.83 1.36 -12.63
CA PRO A 620 -26.06 2.04 -13.02
C PRO A 620 -26.41 1.86 -14.51
N THR A 621 -25.55 1.19 -15.28
CA THR A 621 -25.66 1.09 -16.73
C THR A 621 -26.65 0.02 -17.17
N GLU A 622 -27.25 0.23 -18.34
CA GLU A 622 -28.09 -0.77 -18.98
C GLU A 622 -27.25 -2.02 -19.30
N SER A 623 -27.67 -3.18 -18.80
CA SER A 623 -26.93 -4.43 -18.90
C SER A 623 -27.78 -5.58 -19.40
N VAL A 624 -27.16 -6.50 -20.16
CA VAL A 624 -27.78 -7.76 -20.60
C VAL A 624 -28.23 -8.63 -19.41
N ALA A 625 -27.53 -8.47 -18.28
CA ALA A 625 -27.83 -9.16 -17.03
C ALA A 625 -28.36 -8.14 -16.01
N PRO A 626 -29.42 -8.46 -15.23
CA PRO A 626 -30.03 -7.50 -14.31
C PRO A 626 -29.09 -7.04 -13.19
N GLN A 627 -27.95 -7.72 -12.99
CA GLN A 627 -26.93 -7.34 -12.00
C GLN A 627 -26.10 -6.11 -12.40
N GLY A 628 -26.04 -5.73 -13.67
CA GLY A 628 -25.33 -4.53 -14.14
C GLY A 628 -23.86 -4.74 -14.58
N TYR A 629 -23.27 -5.91 -14.35
CA TYR A 629 -21.85 -6.18 -14.67
C TYR A 629 -21.56 -6.49 -16.16
N MET A 630 -22.58 -6.55 -17.02
CA MET A 630 -22.43 -6.81 -18.45
C MET A 630 -23.10 -5.69 -19.28
N PRO A 631 -22.52 -4.48 -19.32
CA PRO A 631 -23.16 -3.31 -19.93
C PRO A 631 -23.35 -3.52 -21.44
N SER A 632 -24.54 -3.17 -21.92
CA SER A 632 -24.86 -3.09 -23.36
C SER A 632 -24.59 -1.69 -23.89
N ASP A 633 -24.93 -0.66 -23.10
CA ASP A 633 -24.66 0.75 -23.36
C ASP A 633 -24.13 1.40 -22.06
N LEU A 634 -22.96 2.05 -22.13
CA LEU A 634 -22.29 2.66 -20.99
C LEU A 634 -22.88 4.03 -20.61
N TYR A 635 -23.59 4.69 -21.53
CA TYR A 635 -24.17 6.02 -21.30
C TYR A 635 -25.66 5.96 -20.95
N ASN A 636 -26.32 4.83 -21.21
CA ASN A 636 -27.68 4.62 -20.76
C ASN A 636 -27.69 4.20 -19.28
N LEU A 637 -28.06 5.14 -18.40
CA LEU A 637 -28.12 4.95 -16.94
C LEU A 637 -29.48 4.44 -16.43
N ASN A 638 -30.29 3.86 -17.32
CA ASN A 638 -31.52 3.17 -16.94
C ASN A 638 -31.22 1.70 -16.72
N SER A 639 -31.26 1.25 -15.47
CA SER A 639 -30.91 -0.12 -15.09
C SER A 639 -32.07 -0.82 -14.39
N ALA A 640 -31.88 -2.11 -14.08
CA ALA A 640 -32.83 -2.86 -13.26
C ALA A 640 -32.96 -2.31 -11.82
N TYR A 641 -32.02 -1.47 -11.37
CA TYR A 641 -32.04 -0.84 -10.04
C TYR A 641 -32.92 0.43 -9.99
N GLY A 642 -33.19 1.05 -11.15
CA GLY A 642 -34.02 2.26 -11.27
C GLY A 642 -33.65 3.10 -12.49
N THR A 643 -34.36 4.22 -12.67
CA THR A 643 -34.12 5.16 -13.79
C THR A 643 -33.00 6.16 -13.49
N MET A 644 -32.54 6.88 -14.53
CA MET A 644 -31.54 7.94 -14.38
C MET A 644 -31.98 9.03 -13.40
N GLU A 645 -33.27 9.39 -13.39
CA GLU A 645 -33.82 10.41 -12.49
C GLU A 645 -33.83 9.93 -11.04
N GLU A 646 -34.20 8.67 -10.80
CA GLU A 646 -34.18 8.06 -9.47
C GLU A 646 -32.74 7.94 -8.94
N LEU A 647 -31.78 7.61 -9.80
CA LEU A 647 -30.36 7.59 -9.46
C LEU A 647 -29.85 8.98 -9.08
N LYS A 648 -30.16 10.02 -9.86
CA LYS A 648 -29.78 11.40 -9.54
C LYS A 648 -30.35 11.83 -8.19
N HIS A 649 -31.64 11.57 -7.97
CA HIS A 649 -32.28 11.88 -6.70
C HIS A 649 -31.60 11.16 -5.53
N CYS A 650 -31.27 9.88 -5.67
CA CYS A 650 -30.55 9.13 -4.63
C CYS A 650 -29.16 9.71 -4.34
N ILE A 651 -28.43 10.19 -5.37
CA ILE A 651 -27.11 10.81 -5.19
C ILE A 651 -27.24 12.15 -4.48
N ASP A 652 -28.21 12.97 -4.86
CA ASP A 652 -28.44 14.29 -4.26
C ASP A 652 -28.80 14.18 -2.77
N GLU A 653 -29.63 13.19 -2.39
CA GLU A 653 -29.96 12.90 -0.99
C GLU A 653 -28.73 12.43 -0.19
N MET A 654 -27.85 11.62 -0.79
CA MET A 654 -26.60 11.19 -0.14
C MET A 654 -25.63 12.35 0.08
N HIS A 655 -25.44 13.20 -0.93
CA HIS A 655 -24.59 14.39 -0.81
C HIS A 655 -25.14 15.41 0.20
N THR A 656 -26.47 15.51 0.35
CA THR A 656 -27.10 16.37 1.38
C THR A 656 -26.73 15.93 2.80
N GLN A 657 -26.33 14.67 3.00
CA GLN A 657 -25.91 14.09 4.28
C GLN A 657 -24.38 13.92 4.40
N ASP A 658 -23.60 14.63 3.56
CA ASP A 658 -22.14 14.57 3.46
C ASP A 658 -21.56 13.18 3.14
N LEU A 659 -22.35 12.32 2.46
CA LEU A 659 -21.90 10.99 2.02
C LEU A 659 -21.32 11.05 0.61
N LEU A 660 -20.09 10.58 0.42
CA LEU A 660 -19.49 10.43 -0.90
C LEU A 660 -20.10 9.23 -1.65
N VAL A 661 -20.36 9.37 -2.95
CA VAL A 661 -20.92 8.29 -3.75
C VAL A 661 -19.88 7.75 -4.75
N CYS A 662 -19.66 6.44 -4.73
CA CYS A 662 -18.78 5.75 -5.66
C CYS A 662 -19.58 4.83 -6.59
N SER A 663 -19.24 4.82 -7.88
CA SER A 663 -19.81 3.89 -8.87
C SER A 663 -18.71 3.08 -9.56
N LEU A 664 -19.02 1.83 -9.90
CA LEU A 664 -18.17 1.03 -10.78
C LEU A 664 -18.43 1.43 -12.24
N SER A 665 -17.67 2.39 -12.74
CA SER A 665 -17.39 2.46 -14.17
C SER A 665 -16.05 1.77 -14.40
N SER A 666 -16.07 0.48 -14.79
CA SER A 666 -14.91 -0.07 -15.47
C SER A 666 -14.81 0.61 -16.83
N ILE A 667 -13.93 1.60 -16.97
CA ILE A 667 -13.02 1.87 -18.09
C ILE A 667 -12.02 2.93 -17.65
#